data_AF-A0A413T074-F1
#
_entry.id   AF-A0A413T074-F1
#
_cell.length_a   1.000
_cell.length_b   1.000
_cell.length_c   1.000
_cell.angle_alpha   90.00
_cell.angle_beta   90.00
_cell.angle_gamma   90.00
#
_symmetry.space_group_name_H-M   'P 1'
#
loop_
_entity.id
_entity.type
_entity.pdbx_description
1 polymer ?
#
loop_
_entity_poly.entity_id
_entity_poly.type
_entity_poly.pdbx_seq_one_letter_code
_entity_poly.pdbx_strand_id
1 'polypeptide(L)'
;MKNRILTLTTCVFCLAPQGFAQHVSVQEQTETLKTYKFSDPNPVATPSNLFYPYFRFDGFTAKGENREWKTVELENDYIKVTLFPEVGGKIWGAVDKTTGKDFIYKNGVAKFRDIAMRGPWTSGGIEFNFGIIGHAPTSSTPVDYLVRQKDDGSVSCYLFSYEWLTRTAWTVEVNLPKDKAYFTTHTTWYNQSDVDQPYYQWMNAGYRVGQKAEFCYPGDHLIGHGGEVSSFPVDENNRNIGWYDSNNFGNSKSYHVLGYYNDYYGIYWHGEDFGSIHHSNFDEKLGMKIFLWGQSREGGIWEDLLTDQNGQYIELQSGRMFNQPASNSAYTPYKHHSFAPQMTDAWTEYWYPVKGIKGVSKASTIGALHVMREADGLKLAFSPLEKLSTDLKIYKDQQLVETLSLTANVMEPVTLTSLKGKDIPEGHLKVVIGDNLLVYSDNPENFDLKRPMTLPEDFNWNSAFGLYTQGEQWLNQKVWDKAESYLKKSLKQDANFSPALVRLSSLYYREGRYQEMIPLLERALGLNTYDGEANYLYGLANRMLGNATEAKAAFAIATFSASVRTAAYEQLGEMYACDRNWTKAEQYAKKSLTYNAMNLHARQLLTMIYRKTGRTELAKEQISQVLDQLPLYHGLRFEEAWLSGNHTPEQLASFASQIRNELPAETYLELAEWYERTGCEEEAIALLTCAGNHPIALYQKAWLQNRQGAAQEARETLELANAQSPDYIFPFRPETLKYLDWAESQSANWKINYYQGLIYWTNQQKDKAILKMNLCDNSGYAPLYLSRAQLKEGEARLADLIKAEQTDPSWRTGMALLNYYIAESNWDKVVETGKKYIRKYPDNYYIGLKYANGLCETRQYGSCISLLSKMQVLPNEGSYAGRAVYRAANLYQAMDQFSKRRYDAALKSIKASEEWPENLGVGKPYDDQIDKRLEDYLEAKVYEKKGETAKAQTLLDKVSSHPTSTRNFESAHLLTALALRDKGKQAEADKLVASWKKDFPESKPAQWCAAVYHGNMDQARELLSSRYASNETTPWETGYRDTNFDLIARLFK
;
A
#
# COMPACT_ATOMS: atom_id res chain seq x y z
N MET A 1 -51.89 -43.27 73.82
CA MET A 1 -50.50 -42.85 73.52
C MET A 1 -49.74 -44.09 73.09
N LYS A 2 -49.46 -44.23 71.78
CA LYS A 2 -48.82 -45.41 71.18
C LYS A 2 -47.59 -44.94 70.41
N ASN A 3 -46.45 -45.56 70.73
CA ASN A 3 -45.18 -45.41 70.04
C ASN A 3 -45.30 -45.72 68.54
N ARG A 4 -44.67 -44.87 67.72
CA ARG A 4 -44.30 -45.22 66.35
C ARG A 4 -42.88 -44.72 66.07
N ILE A 5 -42.05 -45.67 65.69
CA ILE A 5 -40.75 -45.49 65.05
C ILE A 5 -41.00 -44.95 63.63
N LEU A 6 -40.28 -43.90 63.24
CA LEU A 6 -40.20 -43.44 61.85
C LEU A 6 -38.73 -43.34 61.46
N THR A 7 -38.35 -44.14 60.47
CA THR A 7 -37.01 -44.21 59.86
C THR A 7 -36.76 -42.95 59.04
N LEU A 8 -35.66 -42.23 59.31
CA LEU A 8 -35.23 -41.04 58.56
C LEU A 8 -34.16 -41.46 57.53
N THR A 9 -34.47 -41.32 56.24
CA THR A 9 -33.52 -41.53 55.14
C THR A 9 -32.67 -40.29 54.94
N THR A 10 -31.35 -40.44 55.01
CA THR A 10 -30.35 -39.38 54.84
C THR A 10 -30.08 -39.14 53.34
N CYS A 11 -30.43 -37.97 52.81
CA CYS A 11 -29.99 -37.53 51.47
C CYS A 11 -28.61 -36.86 51.60
N VAL A 12 -27.61 -37.44 50.93
CA VAL A 12 -26.28 -36.86 50.73
C VAL A 12 -26.38 -35.81 49.62
N PHE A 13 -26.12 -34.55 49.93
CA PHE A 13 -25.88 -33.51 48.93
C PHE A 13 -24.43 -33.63 48.45
N CYS A 14 -24.24 -34.08 47.21
CA CYS A 14 -22.98 -33.91 46.49
C CYS A 14 -22.81 -32.44 46.11
N LEU A 15 -21.87 -31.74 46.75
CA LEU A 15 -21.36 -30.46 46.29
C LEU A 15 -20.49 -30.73 45.05
N ALA A 16 -20.99 -30.37 43.86
CA ALA A 16 -20.17 -30.29 42.66
C ALA A 16 -19.14 -29.15 42.83
N PRO A 17 -17.88 -29.33 42.42
CA PRO A 17 -16.91 -28.25 42.40
C PRO A 17 -17.39 -27.21 41.38
N GLN A 18 -17.56 -25.96 41.83
CA GLN A 18 -17.68 -24.82 40.93
C GLN A 18 -16.38 -24.71 40.13
N GLY A 19 -16.38 -25.23 38.90
CA GLY A 19 -15.32 -24.92 37.95
C GLY A 19 -15.35 -23.42 37.68
N PHE A 20 -14.23 -22.73 37.90
CA PHE A 20 -14.03 -21.39 37.36
C PHE A 20 -14.17 -21.48 35.84
N ALA A 21 -15.24 -20.92 35.28
CA ALA A 21 -15.43 -20.85 33.83
C ALA A 21 -14.39 -19.87 33.26
N GLN A 22 -13.64 -20.30 32.24
CA GLN A 22 -12.74 -19.41 31.49
C GLN A 22 -13.54 -18.27 30.86
N HIS A 23 -13.07 -17.04 30.99
CA HIS A 23 -13.77 -15.87 30.47
C HIS A 23 -13.31 -15.59 29.05
N VAL A 24 -14.24 -15.67 28.08
CA VAL A 24 -14.01 -15.26 26.69
C VAL A 24 -15.20 -14.41 26.23
N SER A 25 -14.93 -13.28 25.57
CA SER A 25 -15.98 -12.35 25.13
C SER A 25 -15.60 -11.60 23.87
N VAL A 26 -16.61 -11.28 23.07
CA VAL A 26 -16.56 -10.28 22.00
C VAL A 26 -17.61 -9.21 22.26
N GLN A 27 -17.21 -7.94 22.20
CA GLN A 27 -18.11 -6.82 22.46
C GLN A 27 -17.92 -5.70 21.44
N GLU A 28 -19.03 -5.19 20.90
CA GLU A 28 -19.07 -3.92 20.18
C GLU A 28 -19.29 -2.79 21.19
N GLN A 29 -18.42 -1.79 21.18
CA GLN A 29 -18.55 -0.63 22.07
C GLN A 29 -18.04 0.65 21.42
N THR A 30 -18.28 1.77 22.10
CA THR A 30 -17.79 3.09 21.69
C THR A 30 -16.62 3.51 22.58
N GLU A 31 -15.47 3.82 21.99
CA GLU A 31 -14.31 4.37 22.68
C GLU A 31 -14.15 5.85 22.32
N THR A 32 -13.98 6.72 23.33
CA THR A 32 -13.68 8.13 23.10
C THR A 32 -12.17 8.32 22.99
N LEU A 33 -11.69 8.77 21.82
CA LEU A 33 -10.28 9.03 21.58
C LEU A 33 -10.05 10.46 21.10
N LYS A 34 -8.97 11.06 21.58
CA LYS A 34 -8.47 12.30 21.02
C LYS A 34 -8.04 12.03 19.58
N THR A 35 -8.67 12.75 18.65
CA THR A 35 -8.61 12.50 17.23
C THR A 35 -8.17 13.76 16.49
N TYR A 36 -7.13 13.65 15.68
CA TYR A 36 -6.71 14.69 14.74
C TYR A 36 -7.24 14.29 13.37
N LYS A 37 -8.43 14.80 13.05
CA LYS A 37 -9.23 14.37 11.91
C LYS A 37 -8.57 14.70 10.57
N PHE A 38 -8.93 13.93 9.57
CA PHE A 38 -8.83 14.33 8.17
C PHE A 38 -10.19 14.84 7.66
N SER A 39 -10.19 15.61 6.57
CA SER A 39 -11.37 16.21 5.96
C SER A 39 -11.12 16.61 4.49
N ASP A 40 -12.05 17.35 3.90
CA ASP A 40 -11.92 17.94 2.56
C ASP A 40 -11.64 16.88 1.47
N PRO A 41 -12.56 15.92 1.25
CA PRO A 41 -12.47 14.98 0.13
C PRO A 41 -12.39 15.74 -1.19
N ASN A 42 -11.57 15.26 -2.12
CA ASN A 42 -11.31 15.93 -3.38
C ASN A 42 -12.36 15.57 -4.43
N PRO A 43 -13.22 16.52 -4.86
CA PRO A 43 -14.25 16.25 -5.87
C PRO A 43 -13.69 16.16 -7.30
N VAL A 44 -12.43 16.52 -7.51
CA VAL A 44 -11.80 16.53 -8.84
C VAL A 44 -11.36 15.12 -9.22
N ALA A 45 -12.10 14.49 -10.13
CA ALA A 45 -11.73 13.20 -10.68
C ALA A 45 -10.37 13.30 -11.40
N THR A 46 -9.45 12.42 -11.04
CA THR A 46 -8.12 12.32 -11.68
C THR A 46 -7.81 10.86 -12.00
N PRO A 47 -8.35 10.32 -13.11
CA PRO A 47 -8.17 8.92 -13.52
C PRO A 47 -6.72 8.47 -13.70
N SER A 48 -5.79 9.38 -13.95
CA SER A 48 -4.35 9.05 -14.03
C SER A 48 -3.72 8.70 -12.67
N ASN A 49 -4.39 8.98 -11.54
CA ASN A 49 -3.88 8.62 -10.22
C ASN A 49 -4.08 7.14 -9.94
N LEU A 50 -3.10 6.51 -9.31
CA LEU A 50 -3.14 5.08 -8.98
C LEU A 50 -4.22 4.68 -7.97
N PHE A 51 -4.75 5.64 -7.21
CA PHE A 51 -5.84 5.40 -6.27
C PHE A 51 -7.24 5.55 -6.90
N TYR A 52 -7.36 5.83 -8.20
CA TYR A 52 -8.67 5.84 -8.87
C TYR A 52 -9.26 4.41 -8.91
N PRO A 53 -10.52 4.18 -8.52
CA PRO A 53 -11.66 5.13 -8.50
C PRO A 53 -11.94 5.85 -7.18
N TYR A 54 -11.07 5.75 -6.18
CA TYR A 54 -11.26 6.48 -4.93
C TYR A 54 -10.96 7.98 -5.10
N PHE A 55 -11.50 8.81 -4.20
CA PHE A 55 -11.07 10.20 -4.02
C PHE A 55 -10.05 10.33 -2.88
N ARG A 56 -9.19 11.34 -2.97
CA ARG A 56 -8.19 11.70 -1.94
C ARG A 56 -8.79 12.66 -0.91
N PHE A 57 -8.27 12.69 0.31
CA PHE A 57 -8.55 13.73 1.31
C PHE A 57 -7.33 14.65 1.46
N ASP A 58 -7.56 15.97 1.42
CA ASP A 58 -6.48 16.97 1.49
C ASP A 58 -6.50 17.79 2.80
N GLY A 59 -7.50 17.60 3.65
CA GLY A 59 -7.64 18.32 4.92
C GLY A 59 -7.06 17.53 6.09
N PHE A 60 -6.18 18.15 6.88
CA PHE A 60 -5.62 17.57 8.11
C PHE A 60 -5.53 18.64 9.20
N THR A 61 -5.82 18.27 10.45
CA THR A 61 -5.71 19.19 11.60
C THR A 61 -4.48 18.92 12.47
N ALA A 62 -3.86 20.01 12.94
CA ALA A 62 -2.83 19.98 13.99
C ALA A 62 -3.44 19.96 15.40
N LYS A 63 -4.75 20.17 15.54
CA LYS A 63 -5.46 20.20 16.83
C LYS A 63 -6.34 18.95 16.95
N GLY A 64 -6.16 18.22 18.04
CA GLY A 64 -6.95 17.03 18.35
C GLY A 64 -8.21 17.38 19.14
N GLU A 65 -9.29 16.66 18.87
CA GLU A 65 -10.55 16.76 19.62
C GLU A 65 -11.07 15.37 19.97
N ASN A 66 -11.81 15.26 21.07
CA ASN A 66 -12.39 13.98 21.47
C ASN A 66 -13.47 13.56 20.47
N ARG A 67 -13.38 12.33 19.97
CA ARG A 67 -14.35 11.70 19.09
C ARG A 67 -14.66 10.29 19.57
N GLU A 68 -15.92 9.93 19.47
CA GLU A 68 -16.41 8.57 19.65
C GLU A 68 -16.12 7.73 18.40
N TRP A 69 -15.51 6.57 18.61
CA TRP A 69 -15.21 5.57 17.59
C TRP A 69 -15.85 4.25 17.97
N LYS A 70 -16.42 3.56 16.98
CA LYS A 70 -16.86 2.18 17.19
C LYS A 70 -15.65 1.25 17.21
N THR A 71 -15.60 0.41 18.24
CA THR A 71 -14.54 -0.56 18.47
C THR A 71 -15.14 -1.95 18.69
N VAL A 72 -14.37 -2.98 18.32
CA VAL A 72 -14.65 -4.37 18.67
C VAL A 72 -13.54 -4.84 19.60
N GLU A 73 -13.88 -5.31 20.78
CA GLU A 73 -12.93 -5.92 21.71
C GLU A 73 -13.13 -7.44 21.74
N LEU A 74 -12.04 -8.17 21.51
CA LEU A 74 -11.94 -9.61 21.73
C LEU A 74 -11.07 -9.83 22.97
N GLU A 75 -11.56 -10.59 23.94
CA GLU A 75 -10.85 -10.81 25.20
C GLU A 75 -11.00 -12.24 25.69
N ASN A 76 -9.90 -12.81 26.19
CA ASN A 76 -9.90 -14.03 27.00
C ASN A 76 -9.16 -13.81 28.33
N ASP A 77 -8.83 -14.88 29.08
CA ASP A 77 -8.13 -14.75 30.36
C ASP A 77 -6.71 -14.15 30.23
N TYR A 78 -6.08 -14.24 29.05
CA TYR A 78 -4.66 -13.93 28.83
C TYR A 78 -4.40 -12.67 28.02
N ILE A 79 -5.18 -12.44 26.96
CA ILE A 79 -4.96 -11.31 26.05
C ILE A 79 -6.26 -10.58 25.71
N LYS A 80 -6.10 -9.30 25.35
CA LYS A 80 -7.17 -8.46 24.80
C LYS A 80 -6.73 -7.84 23.48
N VAL A 81 -7.60 -7.88 22.48
CA VAL A 81 -7.38 -7.32 21.13
C VAL A 81 -8.47 -6.30 20.85
N THR A 82 -8.11 -5.10 20.42
CA THR A 82 -9.05 -4.03 20.06
C THR A 82 -8.97 -3.77 18.56
N LEU A 83 -10.11 -3.74 17.85
CA LEU A 83 -10.21 -3.47 16.41
C LEU A 83 -11.08 -2.25 16.12
N PHE A 84 -10.76 -1.49 15.08
CA PHE A 84 -11.49 -0.29 14.64
C PHE A 84 -12.08 -0.49 13.24
N PRO A 85 -13.33 -1.00 13.13
CA PRO A 85 -13.99 -1.18 11.84
C PRO A 85 -14.11 0.12 11.01
N GLU A 86 -14.19 1.28 11.66
CA GLU A 86 -14.30 2.59 11.00
C GLU A 86 -12.97 3.12 10.44
N VAL A 87 -11.84 2.46 10.77
CA VAL A 87 -10.48 2.84 10.35
C VAL A 87 -9.83 1.64 9.67
N GLY A 88 -10.35 1.26 8.51
CA GLY A 88 -9.83 0.16 7.68
C GLY A 88 -9.99 -1.24 8.28
N GLY A 89 -10.73 -1.39 9.39
CA GLY A 89 -10.78 -2.65 10.15
C GLY A 89 -9.53 -2.92 10.98
N LYS A 90 -8.63 -1.93 11.08
CA LYS A 90 -7.32 -2.04 11.73
C LYS A 90 -7.42 -2.66 13.12
N ILE A 91 -6.53 -3.61 13.44
CA ILE A 91 -6.30 -4.00 14.83
C ILE A 91 -5.59 -2.83 15.48
N TRP A 92 -6.23 -2.13 16.40
CA TRP A 92 -5.71 -0.91 17.01
C TRP A 92 -4.59 -1.19 18.02
N GLY A 93 -4.64 -2.34 18.70
CA GLY A 93 -3.63 -2.78 19.65
C GLY A 93 -3.99 -4.10 20.30
N ALA A 94 -3.01 -4.71 20.97
CA ALA A 94 -3.20 -5.96 21.70
C ALA A 94 -2.34 -6.00 22.97
N VAL A 95 -2.94 -6.46 24.06
CA VAL A 95 -2.39 -6.39 25.42
C VAL A 95 -2.27 -7.79 26.01
N ASP A 96 -1.13 -8.06 26.65
CA ASP A 96 -0.99 -9.18 27.59
C ASP A 96 -1.60 -8.80 28.94
N LYS A 97 -2.74 -9.39 29.30
CA LYS A 97 -3.46 -9.10 30.54
C LYS A 97 -2.70 -9.52 31.79
N THR A 98 -1.77 -10.46 31.66
CA THR A 98 -0.98 -10.97 32.79
C THR A 98 0.13 -10.00 33.20
N THR A 99 0.55 -9.10 32.31
CA THR A 99 1.58 -8.07 32.57
C THR A 99 1.06 -6.64 32.43
N GLY A 100 -0.08 -6.44 31.76
CA GLY A 100 -0.63 -5.13 31.41
C GLY A 100 0.12 -4.44 30.27
N LYS A 101 1.00 -5.15 29.54
CA LYS A 101 1.86 -4.59 28.50
C LYS A 101 1.28 -4.82 27.11
N ASP A 102 1.42 -3.82 26.25
CA ASP A 102 1.12 -3.93 24.82
C ASP A 102 2.18 -4.80 24.15
N PHE A 103 1.75 -5.87 23.45
CA PHE A 103 2.63 -6.61 22.54
C PHE A 103 2.42 -6.19 21.08
N ILE A 104 1.29 -5.55 20.78
CA ILE A 104 1.07 -4.76 19.56
C ILE A 104 0.83 -3.32 19.99
N TYR A 105 1.63 -2.38 19.46
CA TYR A 105 1.64 -0.99 19.92
C TYR A 105 0.28 -0.29 19.72
N LYS A 106 -0.37 0.09 20.83
CA LYS A 106 -1.60 0.89 20.82
C LYS A 106 -1.26 2.38 20.87
N ASN A 107 -1.65 3.13 19.85
CA ASN A 107 -1.60 4.58 19.91
C ASN A 107 -2.77 5.10 20.77
N GLY A 108 -2.49 5.98 21.73
CA GLY A 108 -3.51 6.58 22.60
C GLY A 108 -4.36 7.64 21.90
N VAL A 109 -4.02 8.01 20.66
CA VAL A 109 -4.74 9.00 19.86
C VAL A 109 -4.93 8.52 18.43
N ALA A 110 -6.03 8.93 17.80
CA ALA A 110 -6.24 8.75 16.36
C ALA A 110 -5.72 9.99 15.61
N LYS A 111 -4.41 10.07 15.38
CA LYS A 111 -3.77 11.23 14.73
C LYS A 111 -3.52 10.96 13.25
N PHE A 112 -4.41 11.43 12.38
CA PHE A 112 -4.31 11.19 10.94
C PHE A 112 -3.31 12.15 10.26
N ARG A 113 -2.46 11.62 9.38
CA ARG A 113 -1.50 12.38 8.55
C ARG A 113 -1.52 11.93 7.10
N ASP A 114 -0.97 12.77 6.22
CA ASP A 114 -0.89 12.56 4.77
C ASP A 114 0.21 11.54 4.42
N ILE A 115 -0.08 10.24 4.59
CA ILE A 115 0.87 9.13 4.35
C ILE A 115 0.26 8.09 3.41
N ALA A 116 -1.01 7.72 3.59
CA ALA A 116 -1.65 6.71 2.75
C ALA A 116 -1.90 7.19 1.32
N MET A 117 -2.23 6.26 0.42
CA MET A 117 -2.51 6.56 -0.99
C MET A 117 -3.54 7.69 -1.18
N ARG A 118 -4.55 7.74 -0.29
CA ARG A 118 -5.63 8.73 -0.30
C ARG A 118 -5.41 9.88 0.68
N GLY A 119 -4.24 9.97 1.31
CA GLY A 119 -3.94 10.93 2.36
C GLY A 119 -3.94 10.28 3.75
N PRO A 120 -5.11 10.07 4.39
CA PRO A 120 -5.18 9.80 5.82
C PRO A 120 -4.61 8.44 6.21
N TRP A 121 -3.75 8.44 7.23
CA TRP A 121 -3.20 7.25 7.87
C TRP A 121 -2.89 7.52 9.35
N THR A 122 -2.88 6.47 10.19
CA THR A 122 -2.57 6.54 11.63
C THR A 122 -1.53 5.48 12.03
N SER A 123 -0.66 5.82 12.99
CA SER A 123 0.39 4.90 13.47
C SER A 123 -0.10 3.86 14.48
N GLY A 124 0.68 2.78 14.58
CA GLY A 124 0.45 1.67 15.51
C GLY A 124 -0.49 0.60 14.99
N GLY A 125 -0.86 -0.35 15.84
CA GLY A 125 -1.77 -1.44 15.50
C GLY A 125 -1.25 -2.38 14.41
N ILE A 126 -2.15 -3.12 13.74
CA ILE A 126 -1.88 -3.92 12.54
C ILE A 126 -2.78 -3.43 11.41
N GLU A 127 -2.16 -2.82 10.39
CA GLU A 127 -2.82 -2.38 9.16
C GLU A 127 -2.84 -3.51 8.13
N PHE A 128 -3.95 -3.66 7.42
CA PHE A 128 -4.14 -4.65 6.37
C PHE A 128 -4.01 -4.01 4.99
N ASN A 129 -2.98 -4.39 4.23
CA ASN A 129 -2.74 -3.82 2.90
C ASN A 129 -2.96 -4.86 1.80
N PHE A 130 -3.85 -4.53 0.87
CA PHE A 130 -4.18 -5.32 -0.32
C PHE A 130 -4.13 -4.42 -1.56
N GLY A 131 -3.95 -5.00 -2.76
CA GLY A 131 -4.06 -4.26 -4.02
C GLY A 131 -2.73 -4.10 -4.73
N ILE A 132 -2.17 -2.88 -4.75
CA ILE A 132 -0.98 -2.55 -5.57
C ILE A 132 0.23 -2.05 -4.76
N ILE A 133 0.04 -1.49 -3.57
CA ILE A 133 1.09 -0.96 -2.69
C ILE A 133 0.56 -0.80 -1.25
N GLY A 134 1.46 -0.55 -0.28
CA GLY A 134 1.11 -0.32 1.12
C GLY A 134 0.35 0.98 1.36
N HIS A 135 -0.23 1.09 2.55
CA HIS A 135 -1.14 2.15 2.97
C HIS A 135 -2.33 2.30 2.00
N ALA A 136 -3.03 1.17 1.84
CA ALA A 136 -4.08 0.95 0.87
C ALA A 136 -5.22 2.01 0.95
N PRO A 137 -6.04 2.14 -0.10
CA PRO A 137 -7.17 3.08 -0.10
C PRO A 137 -8.15 2.94 1.07
N THR A 138 -8.25 1.74 1.64
CA THR A 138 -9.18 1.39 2.72
C THR A 138 -8.63 1.68 4.11
N SER A 139 -7.34 2.01 4.27
CA SER A 139 -6.62 2.07 5.56
C SER A 139 -7.24 2.95 6.65
N SER A 140 -8.00 3.99 6.26
CA SER A 140 -8.54 4.99 7.20
C SER A 140 -10.05 5.19 7.09
N THR A 141 -10.75 4.33 6.33
CA THR A 141 -12.17 4.46 6.05
C THR A 141 -12.93 3.21 6.50
N PRO A 142 -14.24 3.28 6.74
CA PRO A 142 -15.00 2.12 7.22
C PRO A 142 -14.94 0.92 6.28
N VAL A 143 -14.91 -0.27 6.87
CA VAL A 143 -15.06 -1.57 6.20
C VAL A 143 -16.25 -2.33 6.77
N ASP A 144 -16.73 -3.35 6.05
CA ASP A 144 -17.81 -4.20 6.53
C ASP A 144 -17.27 -5.11 7.64
N TYR A 145 -18.07 -5.34 8.69
CA TYR A 145 -17.65 -6.22 9.79
C TYR A 145 -18.80 -6.98 10.43
N LEU A 146 -18.46 -8.13 11.03
CA LEU A 146 -19.37 -9.00 11.79
C LEU A 146 -18.62 -9.66 12.94
N VAL A 147 -19.24 -9.73 14.11
CA VAL A 147 -18.71 -10.47 15.26
C VAL A 147 -19.42 -11.81 15.43
N ARG A 148 -18.70 -12.84 15.89
CA ARG A 148 -19.25 -14.18 16.15
C ARG A 148 -18.59 -14.83 17.36
N GLN A 149 -19.40 -15.52 18.16
CA GLN A 149 -18.92 -16.53 19.10
C GLN A 149 -19.10 -17.91 18.46
N LYS A 150 -18.04 -18.73 18.46
CA LYS A 150 -18.02 -20.03 17.78
C LYS A 150 -18.32 -21.18 18.75
N ASP A 151 -18.65 -22.35 18.18
CA ASP A 151 -18.98 -23.57 18.93
C ASP A 151 -17.80 -24.11 19.75
N ASP A 152 -16.56 -23.87 19.32
CA ASP A 152 -15.35 -24.21 20.08
C ASP A 152 -15.11 -23.28 21.29
N GLY A 153 -15.90 -22.20 21.39
CA GLY A 153 -15.83 -21.16 22.39
C GLY A 153 -14.88 -20.01 22.05
N SER A 154 -14.19 -20.04 20.91
CA SER A 154 -13.45 -18.88 20.42
C SER A 154 -14.39 -17.75 19.99
N VAL A 155 -13.85 -16.53 19.93
CA VAL A 155 -14.58 -15.35 19.45
C VAL A 155 -13.87 -14.75 18.24
N SER A 156 -14.62 -14.11 17.35
CA SER A 156 -14.08 -13.62 16.09
C SER A 156 -14.70 -12.31 15.65
N CYS A 157 -13.90 -11.48 14.98
CA CYS A 157 -14.34 -10.35 14.19
C CYS A 157 -13.94 -10.58 12.74
N TYR A 158 -14.93 -10.69 11.85
CA TYR A 158 -14.74 -10.77 10.41
C TYR A 158 -14.77 -9.35 9.85
N LEU A 159 -13.81 -9.04 8.98
CA LEU A 159 -13.68 -7.77 8.28
C LEU A 159 -13.69 -8.06 6.79
N PHE A 160 -14.43 -7.27 6.02
CA PHE A 160 -14.56 -7.46 4.57
C PHE A 160 -14.45 -6.13 3.82
N SER A 161 -13.74 -6.15 2.70
CA SER A 161 -13.76 -5.04 1.76
C SER A 161 -13.51 -5.49 0.32
N TYR A 162 -14.05 -4.71 -0.62
CA TYR A 162 -13.62 -4.71 -2.01
C TYR A 162 -12.44 -3.77 -2.18
N GLU A 163 -11.39 -4.25 -2.85
CA GLU A 163 -10.27 -3.43 -3.30
C GLU A 163 -10.55 -2.97 -4.73
N TRP A 164 -11.11 -1.76 -4.88
CA TRP A 164 -11.60 -1.26 -6.17
C TRP A 164 -10.48 -0.98 -7.16
N LEU A 165 -9.21 -0.85 -6.73
CA LEU A 165 -8.10 -0.68 -7.65
C LEU A 165 -7.87 -1.89 -8.53
N THR A 166 -8.14 -3.08 -8.01
CA THR A 166 -7.92 -4.38 -8.67
C THR A 166 -9.22 -5.18 -8.85
N ARG A 167 -10.37 -4.63 -8.42
CA ARG A 167 -11.66 -5.35 -8.33
C ARG A 167 -11.48 -6.72 -7.66
N THR A 168 -10.71 -6.80 -6.59
CA THR A 168 -10.57 -8.01 -5.75
C THR A 168 -11.35 -7.84 -4.46
N ALA A 169 -11.60 -8.93 -3.73
CA ALA A 169 -12.30 -8.88 -2.45
C ALA A 169 -11.54 -9.67 -1.38
N TRP A 170 -11.37 -9.10 -0.20
CA TRP A 170 -10.66 -9.74 0.91
C TRP A 170 -11.54 -9.83 2.16
N THR A 171 -11.35 -10.92 2.90
CA THR A 171 -11.87 -11.12 4.26
C THR A 171 -10.70 -11.36 5.19
N VAL A 172 -10.68 -10.68 6.33
CA VAL A 172 -9.77 -10.98 7.44
C VAL A 172 -10.61 -11.36 8.65
N GLU A 173 -10.46 -12.60 9.09
CA GLU A 173 -10.97 -13.05 10.38
C GLU A 173 -9.90 -12.84 11.46
N VAL A 174 -10.21 -12.01 12.43
CA VAL A 174 -9.43 -11.91 13.68
C VAL A 174 -10.07 -12.83 14.71
N ASN A 175 -9.43 -13.96 14.99
CA ASN A 175 -9.94 -14.99 15.91
C ASN A 175 -9.12 -15.02 17.21
N LEU A 176 -9.81 -15.10 18.33
CA LEU A 176 -9.23 -15.28 19.66
C LEU A 176 -9.76 -16.58 20.28
N PRO A 177 -8.93 -17.63 20.40
CA PRO A 177 -9.28 -18.84 21.13
C PRO A 177 -9.54 -18.58 22.62
N LYS A 178 -10.41 -19.38 23.24
CA LYS A 178 -10.75 -19.19 24.66
C LYS A 178 -9.61 -19.50 25.64
N ASP A 179 -8.69 -20.39 25.26
CA ASP A 179 -7.71 -21.02 26.15
C ASP A 179 -6.25 -20.82 25.69
N LYS A 180 -6.00 -19.91 24.74
CA LYS A 180 -4.67 -19.64 24.17
C LYS A 180 -4.25 -18.18 24.36
N ALA A 181 -2.96 -17.93 24.45
CA ALA A 181 -2.41 -16.57 24.54
C ALA A 181 -1.94 -16.01 23.17
N TYR A 182 -2.68 -16.30 22.11
CA TYR A 182 -2.47 -15.71 20.78
C TYR A 182 -3.81 -15.35 20.16
N PHE A 183 -3.80 -14.42 19.21
CA PHE A 183 -4.89 -14.28 18.24
C PHE A 183 -4.37 -14.59 16.84
N THR A 184 -5.26 -14.95 15.94
CA THR A 184 -4.92 -15.18 14.53
C THR A 184 -5.57 -14.18 13.61
N THR A 185 -4.90 -13.86 12.51
CA THR A 185 -5.52 -13.23 11.34
C THR A 185 -5.59 -14.26 10.22
N HIS A 186 -6.77 -14.85 10.00
CA HIS A 186 -7.02 -15.72 8.86
C HIS A 186 -7.53 -14.89 7.69
N THR A 187 -6.78 -14.83 6.60
CA THR A 187 -7.13 -14.04 5.42
C THR A 187 -7.64 -14.94 4.33
N THR A 188 -8.71 -14.53 3.65
CA THR A 188 -9.13 -15.06 2.35
C THR A 188 -9.18 -13.91 1.36
N TRP A 189 -8.40 -13.97 0.29
CA TRP A 189 -8.37 -12.97 -0.78
C TRP A 189 -8.81 -13.63 -2.08
N TYR A 190 -9.70 -12.96 -2.82
CA TYR A 190 -10.32 -13.49 -4.02
C TYR A 190 -10.21 -12.51 -5.18
N ASN A 191 -9.61 -12.96 -6.29
CA ASN A 191 -9.67 -12.23 -7.55
C ASN A 191 -10.94 -12.57 -8.31
N GLN A 192 -11.98 -11.79 -8.07
CA GLN A 192 -13.25 -11.88 -8.76
C GLN A 192 -13.24 -11.27 -10.17
N SER A 193 -12.18 -10.55 -10.55
CA SER A 193 -12.09 -9.96 -11.89
C SER A 193 -11.84 -11.05 -12.94
N ASP A 194 -12.25 -10.78 -14.18
CA ASP A 194 -12.11 -11.75 -15.26
C ASP A 194 -10.67 -11.94 -15.72
N VAL A 195 -9.72 -11.10 -15.29
CA VAL A 195 -8.30 -11.15 -15.68
C VAL A 195 -7.40 -11.21 -14.45
N ASP A 196 -6.11 -11.42 -14.68
CA ASP A 196 -5.11 -11.35 -13.62
C ASP A 196 -5.03 -9.95 -12.99
N GLN A 197 -4.57 -9.82 -11.74
CA GLN A 197 -4.44 -8.52 -11.07
C GLN A 197 -3.09 -8.39 -10.38
N PRO A 198 -2.61 -7.17 -10.07
CA PRO A 198 -1.49 -7.01 -9.13
C PRO A 198 -1.72 -7.80 -7.83
N TYR A 199 -0.70 -8.54 -7.37
CA TYR A 199 -0.77 -9.40 -6.19
C TYR A 199 0.00 -8.80 -5.01
N TYR A 200 -0.34 -7.60 -4.55
CA TYR A 200 0.30 -7.01 -3.38
C TYR A 200 -0.49 -7.30 -2.09
N GLN A 201 0.14 -7.98 -1.12
CA GLN A 201 -0.40 -8.16 0.23
C GLN A 201 0.68 -8.09 1.31
N TRP A 202 0.47 -7.18 2.27
CA TRP A 202 1.32 -7.01 3.46
C TRP A 202 0.48 -6.67 4.70
N MET A 203 0.82 -7.26 5.86
CA MET A 203 0.33 -6.80 7.16
C MET A 203 1.40 -5.93 7.81
N ASN A 204 1.07 -4.70 8.20
CA ASN A 204 2.01 -3.78 8.82
C ASN A 204 1.69 -3.64 10.31
N ALA A 205 2.50 -4.25 11.18
CA ALA A 205 2.29 -4.21 12.62
C ALA A 205 3.25 -3.22 13.30
N GLY A 206 2.71 -2.32 14.11
CA GLY A 206 3.45 -1.35 14.90
C GLY A 206 3.91 -1.92 16.24
N TYR A 207 5.15 -1.63 16.62
CA TYR A 207 5.75 -2.02 17.90
C TYR A 207 6.44 -0.84 18.55
N ARG A 208 6.41 -0.79 19.88
CA ARG A 208 7.08 0.28 20.63
C ARG A 208 8.60 0.17 20.49
N VAL A 209 9.27 1.31 20.37
CA VAL A 209 10.71 1.40 20.65
C VAL A 209 10.91 1.24 22.15
N GLY A 210 11.20 0.02 22.60
CA GLY A 210 11.44 -0.31 24.02
C GLY A 210 12.94 -0.38 24.36
N GLN A 211 13.24 -0.58 25.63
CA GLN A 211 14.64 -0.60 26.12
C GLN A 211 15.36 -1.87 25.65
N LYS A 212 16.54 -1.69 25.03
CA LYS A 212 17.36 -2.79 24.50
C LYS A 212 16.55 -3.72 23.59
N ALA A 213 15.89 -3.12 22.59
CA ALA A 213 15.09 -3.83 21.62
C ALA A 213 15.97 -4.63 20.64
N GLU A 214 15.76 -5.93 20.61
CA GLU A 214 16.35 -6.87 19.65
C GLU A 214 15.29 -7.28 18.62
N PHE A 215 15.65 -7.26 17.34
CA PHE A 215 14.85 -7.83 16.27
C PHE A 215 15.11 -9.32 16.19
N CYS A 216 14.14 -10.12 16.61
CA CYS A 216 14.19 -11.58 16.52
C CYS A 216 13.84 -12.00 15.08
N TYR A 217 14.79 -11.80 14.16
CA TYR A 217 14.63 -12.05 12.73
C TYR A 217 15.69 -13.03 12.22
N PRO A 218 15.37 -14.33 12.09
CA PRO A 218 16.29 -15.28 11.48
C PRO A 218 16.52 -14.96 10.00
N GLY A 219 17.78 -14.65 9.66
CA GLY A 219 18.27 -14.45 8.31
C GLY A 219 19.73 -14.00 8.31
N ASP A 220 20.38 -14.12 7.16
CA ASP A 220 21.79 -13.72 6.92
C ASP A 220 21.92 -12.59 5.89
N HIS A 221 20.82 -12.26 5.20
CA HIS A 221 20.77 -11.19 4.21
C HIS A 221 19.54 -10.30 4.42
N LEU A 222 19.62 -9.09 3.89
CA LEU A 222 18.47 -8.22 3.68
C LEU A 222 18.44 -7.71 2.23
N ILE A 223 17.25 -7.39 1.74
CA ILE A 223 17.07 -6.67 0.47
C ILE A 223 16.35 -5.33 0.65
N GLY A 224 16.73 -4.36 -0.18
CA GLY A 224 16.02 -3.09 -0.33
C GLY A 224 14.69 -3.24 -1.08
N HIS A 225 13.94 -2.13 -1.19
CA HIS A 225 12.74 -2.10 -2.04
C HIS A 225 13.04 -2.51 -3.49
N GLY A 226 14.22 -2.17 -3.99
CA GLY A 226 14.66 -2.53 -5.33
C GLY A 226 15.28 -3.91 -5.48
N GLY A 227 15.32 -4.71 -4.41
CA GLY A 227 15.98 -6.01 -4.41
C GLY A 227 17.50 -5.93 -4.26
N GLU A 228 18.07 -4.77 -3.88
CA GLU A 228 19.50 -4.63 -3.60
C GLU A 228 19.88 -5.42 -2.36
N VAL A 229 20.85 -6.33 -2.48
CA VAL A 229 21.27 -7.26 -1.42
C VAL A 229 22.28 -6.61 -0.48
N SER A 230 22.18 -6.88 0.81
CA SER A 230 23.18 -6.54 1.84
C SER A 230 23.20 -7.60 2.95
N SER A 231 24.27 -7.61 3.76
CA SER A 231 24.40 -8.54 4.90
C SER A 231 23.48 -8.18 6.07
N PHE A 232 23.01 -9.19 6.79
CA PHE A 232 22.22 -9.08 8.02
C PHE A 232 22.65 -10.21 8.99
N PRO A 233 22.59 -10.04 10.33
CA PRO A 233 22.30 -8.82 11.07
C PRO A 233 23.52 -7.89 11.22
N VAL A 234 24.69 -8.29 10.74
CA VAL A 234 25.90 -7.44 10.75
C VAL A 234 26.11 -6.84 9.38
N ASP A 235 26.17 -5.51 9.32
CA ASP A 235 26.37 -4.79 8.07
C ASP A 235 27.86 -4.63 7.67
N GLU A 236 28.10 -4.02 6.51
CA GLU A 236 29.44 -3.79 5.95
C GLU A 236 30.36 -2.93 6.84
N ASN A 237 29.79 -2.16 7.78
CA ASN A 237 30.52 -1.35 8.75
C ASN A 237 30.67 -2.05 10.11
N ASN A 238 30.42 -3.37 10.17
CA ASN A 238 30.49 -4.19 11.37
C ASN A 238 29.53 -3.74 12.49
N ARG A 239 28.38 -3.15 12.12
CA ARG A 239 27.31 -2.78 13.06
C ARG A 239 26.29 -3.91 13.10
N ASN A 240 25.87 -4.32 14.30
CA ASN A 240 24.80 -5.29 14.46
C ASN A 240 23.43 -4.60 14.38
N ILE A 241 22.93 -4.43 13.16
CA ILE A 241 21.64 -3.80 12.84
C ILE A 241 20.42 -4.66 13.23
N GLY A 242 20.64 -5.87 13.77
CA GLY A 242 19.62 -6.65 14.48
C GLY A 242 19.16 -6.02 15.81
N TRP A 243 19.83 -4.96 16.27
CA TRP A 243 19.44 -4.21 17.47
C TRP A 243 19.00 -2.80 17.11
N TYR A 244 17.89 -2.32 17.69
CA TYR A 244 17.38 -0.98 17.40
C TYR A 244 18.44 0.11 17.66
N ASP A 245 19.13 0.07 18.80
CA ASP A 245 20.12 1.09 19.19
C ASP A 245 21.32 1.17 18.23
N SER A 246 21.62 0.09 17.49
CA SER A 246 22.71 0.03 16.50
C SER A 246 22.33 0.65 15.15
N ASN A 247 21.10 1.11 14.98
CA ASN A 247 20.59 1.73 13.76
C ASN A 247 20.64 3.27 13.78
N ASN A 248 21.38 3.87 14.72
CA ASN A 248 21.55 5.31 14.91
C ASN A 248 22.47 5.95 13.85
N PHE A 249 22.14 5.80 12.57
CA PHE A 249 22.87 6.38 11.44
C PHE A 249 21.96 6.51 10.22
N GLY A 250 22.27 7.43 9.32
CA GLY A 250 21.54 7.55 8.06
C GLY A 250 20.08 8.00 8.21
N ASN A 251 19.30 7.83 7.14
CA ASN A 251 17.85 8.05 7.13
C ASN A 251 17.07 6.83 7.65
N SER A 252 15.72 6.86 7.58
CA SER A 252 14.84 5.73 7.89
C SER A 252 15.23 4.44 7.18
N LYS A 253 14.97 3.29 7.81
CA LYS A 253 15.36 1.97 7.31
C LYS A 253 14.17 1.18 6.80
N SER A 254 14.41 0.35 5.79
CA SER A 254 13.48 -0.65 5.30
C SER A 254 14.26 -1.91 4.94
N TYR A 255 14.38 -2.84 5.88
CA TYR A 255 15.13 -4.08 5.73
C TYR A 255 14.17 -5.24 5.48
N HIS A 256 14.24 -5.87 4.30
CA HIS A 256 13.51 -7.10 4.03
C HIS A 256 14.44 -8.29 4.28
N VAL A 257 14.31 -8.94 5.44
CA VAL A 257 15.24 -9.97 5.90
C VAL A 257 14.91 -11.30 5.23
N LEU A 258 15.95 -12.01 4.76
CA LEU A 258 15.82 -13.31 4.11
C LEU A 258 17.09 -14.15 4.27
N GLY A 259 17.05 -15.34 3.66
CA GLY A 259 18.19 -16.25 3.52
C GLY A 259 18.05 -17.53 4.35
N TYR A 260 17.16 -17.54 5.35
CA TYR A 260 16.81 -18.74 6.11
C TYR A 260 15.37 -19.22 5.82
N TYR A 261 15.15 -20.53 5.90
CA TYR A 261 13.84 -21.16 5.95
C TYR A 261 13.24 -20.93 7.34
N ASN A 262 12.42 -19.89 7.44
CA ASN A 262 11.99 -19.34 8.71
C ASN A 262 10.52 -18.90 8.70
N ASP A 263 9.80 -19.29 9.75
CA ASP A 263 8.36 -19.17 9.90
C ASP A 263 7.94 -18.21 11.03
N TYR A 264 8.88 -17.43 11.58
CA TYR A 264 8.58 -16.44 12.63
C TYR A 264 9.47 -15.20 12.57
N TYR A 265 8.97 -14.08 13.06
CA TYR A 265 9.81 -12.94 13.42
C TYR A 265 9.25 -12.23 14.65
N GLY A 266 9.99 -11.27 15.19
CA GLY A 266 9.43 -10.39 16.19
C GLY A 266 10.43 -9.45 16.82
N ILE A 267 10.08 -8.98 18.01
CA ILE A 267 10.89 -8.07 18.81
C ILE A 267 10.93 -8.54 20.26
N TYR A 268 12.11 -8.46 20.86
CA TYR A 268 12.31 -8.73 22.27
C TYR A 268 12.90 -7.50 22.97
N TRP A 269 12.24 -7.03 24.02
CA TRP A 269 12.67 -5.91 24.84
C TRP A 269 13.40 -6.43 26.08
N HIS A 270 14.71 -6.55 26.00
CA HIS A 270 15.54 -7.14 27.06
C HIS A 270 15.42 -6.40 28.40
N GLY A 271 15.24 -5.07 28.37
CA GLY A 271 15.02 -4.28 29.59
C GLY A 271 13.71 -4.61 30.31
N GLU A 272 12.78 -5.29 29.62
CA GLU A 272 11.43 -5.56 30.08
C GLU A 272 11.13 -7.06 30.28
N ASP A 273 12.05 -7.95 29.88
CA ASP A 273 11.88 -9.41 29.86
C ASP A 273 10.58 -9.83 29.15
N PHE A 274 10.28 -9.12 28.07
CA PHE A 274 9.02 -9.17 27.34
C PHE A 274 9.28 -9.00 25.84
N GLY A 275 8.40 -9.53 25.00
CA GLY A 275 8.51 -9.45 23.55
C GLY A 275 7.18 -9.71 22.86
N SER A 276 7.21 -9.59 21.54
CA SER A 276 6.10 -9.97 20.67
C SER A 276 6.62 -10.74 19.48
N ILE A 277 5.89 -11.78 19.11
CA ILE A 277 6.23 -12.65 18.00
C ILE A 277 5.05 -12.73 17.03
N HIS A 278 5.40 -12.71 15.76
CA HIS A 278 4.58 -13.15 14.64
C HIS A 278 5.05 -14.54 14.20
N HIS A 279 4.11 -15.44 13.89
CA HIS A 279 4.38 -16.73 13.27
C HIS A 279 3.41 -16.99 12.12
N SER A 280 3.91 -17.60 11.05
CA SER A 280 3.12 -18.10 9.92
C SER A 280 3.92 -19.14 9.17
N ASN A 281 3.27 -20.12 8.53
CA ASN A 281 3.99 -21.08 7.71
C ASN A 281 4.82 -20.38 6.61
N PHE A 282 5.98 -20.94 6.27
CA PHE A 282 6.91 -20.33 5.33
C PHE A 282 6.28 -20.10 3.94
N ASP A 283 5.44 -21.01 3.47
CA ASP A 283 4.72 -20.90 2.19
C ASP A 283 3.58 -19.87 2.23
N GLU A 284 3.11 -19.52 3.43
CA GLU A 284 2.04 -18.54 3.67
C GLU A 284 2.55 -17.10 3.75
N LYS A 285 3.77 -16.86 4.25
CA LYS A 285 4.41 -15.52 4.20
C LYS A 285 5.90 -15.64 3.95
N LEU A 286 6.32 -15.14 2.78
CA LEU A 286 7.72 -15.13 2.36
C LEU A 286 8.48 -13.89 2.84
N GLY A 287 7.81 -12.74 2.86
CA GLY A 287 8.41 -11.46 3.16
C GLY A 287 8.34 -11.12 4.64
N MET A 288 9.46 -10.67 5.20
CA MET A 288 9.55 -10.14 6.55
C MET A 288 10.31 -8.82 6.48
N LYS A 289 9.67 -7.72 6.87
CA LYS A 289 10.25 -6.38 6.78
C LYS A 289 10.37 -5.74 8.16
N ILE A 290 11.51 -5.07 8.39
CA ILE A 290 11.74 -4.14 9.50
C ILE A 290 11.75 -2.73 8.91
N PHE A 291 10.85 -1.88 9.39
CA PHE A 291 10.89 -0.44 9.13
C PHE A 291 11.08 0.33 10.43
N LEU A 292 11.98 1.31 10.41
CA LEU A 292 12.19 2.23 11.52
C LEU A 292 12.52 3.64 11.00
N TRP A 293 11.97 4.65 11.67
CA TRP A 293 12.32 6.04 11.41
C TRP A 293 13.80 6.30 11.70
N GLY A 294 14.43 7.19 10.93
CA GLY A 294 15.78 7.65 11.23
C GLY A 294 15.86 8.20 12.65
N GLN A 295 16.89 7.83 13.42
CA GLN A 295 16.96 8.22 14.84
C GLN A 295 17.45 9.66 15.06
N SER A 296 17.88 10.35 14.01
CA SER A 296 18.05 11.81 14.02
C SER A 296 16.71 12.51 14.14
N ARG A 297 16.71 13.84 14.27
CA ARG A 297 15.45 14.59 14.36
C ARG A 297 14.61 14.49 13.09
N GLU A 298 15.23 14.21 11.92
CA GLU A 298 14.55 13.95 10.65
C GLU A 298 13.47 12.85 10.75
N GLY A 299 13.78 11.72 11.39
CA GLY A 299 12.78 10.69 11.68
C GLY A 299 12.07 10.91 13.00
N GLY A 300 12.77 11.46 14.00
CA GLY A 300 12.20 11.76 15.32
C GLY A 300 10.99 12.70 15.30
N ILE A 301 10.87 13.61 14.33
CA ILE A 301 9.69 14.49 14.18
C ILE A 301 8.38 13.72 13.98
N TRP A 302 8.45 12.50 13.43
CA TRP A 302 7.26 11.68 13.19
C TRP A 302 6.59 11.19 14.47
N GLU A 303 7.32 11.13 15.58
CA GLU A 303 6.73 10.91 16.91
C GLU A 303 5.69 11.99 17.21
N ASP A 304 6.04 13.27 17.07
CA ASP A 304 5.13 14.40 17.35
C ASP A 304 3.98 14.49 16.33
N LEU A 305 4.27 14.09 15.09
CA LEU A 305 3.31 14.12 14.00
C LEU A 305 2.31 12.97 14.05
N LEU A 306 2.59 11.86 14.75
CA LEU A 306 1.75 10.66 14.74
C LEU A 306 1.25 10.24 16.12
N THR A 307 1.87 10.70 17.21
CA THR A 307 1.39 10.45 18.58
C THR A 307 1.47 11.72 19.44
N ASP A 308 0.88 11.67 20.62
CA ASP A 308 0.99 12.73 21.64
C ASP A 308 1.93 12.33 22.78
N GLN A 309 1.85 11.08 23.27
CA GLN A 309 2.54 10.63 24.50
C GLN A 309 3.02 9.17 24.47
N ASN A 310 2.73 8.40 23.41
CA ASN A 310 3.01 6.96 23.40
C ASN A 310 4.44 6.61 22.94
N GLY A 311 5.23 7.61 22.53
CA GLY A 311 6.62 7.42 22.12
C GLY A 311 6.78 7.02 20.66
N GLN A 312 8.03 6.88 20.24
CA GLN A 312 8.38 6.39 18.92
C GLN A 312 8.03 4.90 18.74
N TYR A 313 7.72 4.52 17.50
CA TYR A 313 7.40 3.15 17.12
C TYR A 313 8.26 2.69 15.93
N ILE A 314 8.26 1.39 15.70
CA ILE A 314 8.80 0.72 14.52
C ILE A 314 7.68 -0.11 13.87
N GLU A 315 7.91 -0.58 12.66
CA GLU A 315 7.00 -1.50 11.99
C GLU A 315 7.71 -2.80 11.65
N LEU A 316 7.11 -3.91 12.07
CA LEU A 316 7.47 -5.25 11.63
C LEU A 316 6.33 -5.74 10.74
N GLN A 317 6.66 -6.16 9.52
CA GLN A 317 5.65 -6.43 8.49
C GLN A 317 5.81 -7.84 7.90
N SER A 318 4.70 -8.48 7.57
CA SER A 318 4.63 -9.79 6.90
C SER A 318 4.02 -9.67 5.51
N GLY A 319 4.67 -10.26 4.50
CA GLY A 319 4.27 -10.15 3.10
C GLY A 319 4.16 -11.47 2.37
N ARG A 320 3.29 -11.55 1.36
CA ARG A 320 3.24 -12.70 0.43
C ARG A 320 4.43 -12.74 -0.54
N MET A 321 5.14 -11.62 -0.69
CA MET A 321 6.35 -11.48 -1.53
C MET A 321 7.56 -11.11 -0.67
N PHE A 322 8.78 -11.36 -1.17
CA PHE A 322 10.02 -11.02 -0.46
C PHE A 322 10.20 -9.52 -0.20
N ASN A 323 9.72 -8.66 -1.11
CA ASN A 323 9.81 -7.20 -0.99
C ASN A 323 8.56 -6.50 -1.51
N GLN A 324 8.49 -5.19 -1.26
CA GLN A 324 7.39 -4.32 -1.70
C GLN A 324 7.68 -3.68 -3.08
N PRO A 325 6.66 -3.23 -3.82
CA PRO A 325 6.79 -2.68 -5.17
C PRO A 325 7.78 -1.54 -5.35
N ALA A 326 8.78 -1.79 -6.20
CA ALA A 326 9.64 -0.79 -6.82
C ALA A 326 9.99 -1.23 -8.24
N SER A 327 10.20 -0.27 -9.16
CA SER A 327 10.48 -0.53 -10.57
C SER A 327 11.86 -1.13 -10.80
N ASN A 328 12.85 -0.77 -9.97
CA ASN A 328 14.17 -1.39 -9.98
C ASN A 328 14.14 -2.88 -9.57
N SER A 329 13.14 -3.30 -8.78
CA SER A 329 12.94 -4.71 -8.42
C SER A 329 12.78 -5.63 -9.63
N ALA A 330 12.23 -5.11 -10.74
CA ALA A 330 12.13 -5.85 -12.00
C ALA A 330 13.49 -6.35 -12.50
N TYR A 331 14.57 -5.64 -12.17
CA TYR A 331 15.96 -5.93 -12.54
C TYR A 331 16.70 -6.79 -11.52
N THR A 332 15.96 -7.47 -10.65
CA THR A 332 16.49 -8.47 -9.71
C THR A 332 15.70 -9.78 -9.85
N PRO A 333 16.07 -10.86 -9.14
CA PRO A 333 15.22 -12.04 -9.04
C PRO A 333 13.86 -11.78 -8.36
N TYR A 334 13.73 -10.69 -7.59
CA TYR A 334 12.55 -10.37 -6.80
C TYR A 334 11.50 -9.59 -7.61
N LYS A 335 10.89 -10.26 -8.59
CA LYS A 335 9.84 -9.67 -9.46
C LYS A 335 8.46 -9.72 -8.82
N HIS A 336 7.58 -8.81 -9.22
CA HIS A 336 6.18 -8.80 -8.79
C HIS A 336 5.37 -9.87 -9.52
N HIS A 337 4.57 -10.61 -8.74
CA HIS A 337 3.66 -11.65 -9.22
C HIS A 337 2.28 -11.09 -9.54
N SER A 338 1.49 -11.83 -10.33
CA SER A 338 0.10 -11.52 -10.63
C SER A 338 -0.86 -12.50 -9.94
N PHE A 339 -2.04 -12.02 -9.61
CA PHE A 339 -3.11 -12.75 -8.98
C PHE A 339 -4.04 -13.31 -10.07
N ALA A 340 -4.02 -14.61 -10.31
CA ALA A 340 -4.73 -15.23 -11.42
C ALA A 340 -6.26 -14.98 -11.38
N PRO A 341 -6.96 -14.95 -12.53
CA PRO A 341 -8.41 -14.75 -12.57
C PRO A 341 -9.15 -15.87 -11.83
N GLN A 342 -10.15 -15.50 -11.03
CA GLN A 342 -10.97 -16.43 -10.23
C GLN A 342 -10.17 -17.30 -9.24
N MET A 343 -8.95 -16.87 -8.91
CA MET A 343 -8.12 -17.48 -7.88
C MET A 343 -8.54 -16.97 -6.50
N THR A 344 -8.59 -17.88 -5.55
CA THR A 344 -8.76 -17.58 -4.13
C THR A 344 -7.52 -18.07 -3.42
N ASP A 345 -6.95 -17.22 -2.58
CA ASP A 345 -5.81 -17.54 -1.74
C ASP A 345 -6.17 -17.31 -0.27
N ALA A 346 -5.63 -18.14 0.62
CA ALA A 346 -5.92 -18.08 2.04
C ALA A 346 -4.74 -18.51 2.89
N TRP A 347 -4.54 -17.83 4.03
CA TRP A 347 -3.43 -18.07 4.94
C TRP A 347 -3.76 -17.60 6.35
N THR A 348 -2.98 -18.02 7.34
CA THR A 348 -3.18 -17.73 8.75
C THR A 348 -1.89 -17.23 9.40
N GLU A 349 -1.99 -16.14 10.15
CA GLU A 349 -0.87 -15.58 10.89
C GLU A 349 -1.22 -15.55 12.38
N TYR A 350 -0.24 -15.82 13.23
CA TYR A 350 -0.36 -15.87 14.68
C TYR A 350 0.40 -14.69 15.30
N TRP A 351 -0.23 -14.03 16.26
CA TRP A 351 0.32 -12.86 16.94
C TRP A 351 0.22 -13.06 18.44
N TYR A 352 1.37 -12.99 19.14
CA TYR A 352 1.39 -13.26 20.58
C TYR A 352 2.50 -12.55 21.36
N PRO A 353 2.27 -12.33 22.67
CA PRO A 353 3.31 -11.91 23.60
C PRO A 353 4.25 -13.06 23.95
N VAL A 354 5.48 -12.72 24.32
CA VAL A 354 6.47 -13.63 24.91
C VAL A 354 7.03 -12.98 26.15
N LYS A 355 7.21 -13.72 27.25
CA LYS A 355 7.72 -13.14 28.50
C LYS A 355 8.59 -14.10 29.31
N GLY A 356 9.49 -13.56 30.11
CA GLY A 356 10.21 -14.30 31.15
C GLY A 356 11.27 -15.29 30.65
N ILE A 357 11.70 -15.20 29.39
CA ILE A 357 12.65 -16.14 28.77
C ILE A 357 13.99 -15.53 28.36
N LYS A 358 14.19 -14.21 28.55
CA LYS A 358 15.46 -13.49 28.32
C LYS A 358 15.99 -13.46 26.88
N GLY A 359 15.16 -13.75 25.88
CA GLY A 359 15.52 -13.76 24.46
C GLY A 359 14.62 -14.71 23.67
N VAL A 360 14.89 -14.89 22.37
CA VAL A 360 14.15 -15.85 21.53
C VAL A 360 15.12 -16.54 20.57
N SER A 361 15.22 -17.87 20.67
CA SER A 361 16.00 -18.70 19.74
C SER A 361 15.14 -19.35 18.65
N LYS A 362 13.87 -19.64 18.96
CA LYS A 362 12.89 -20.21 18.02
C LYS A 362 11.48 -19.94 18.55
N ALA A 363 10.52 -19.77 17.66
CA ALA A 363 9.11 -19.67 18.02
C ALA A 363 8.23 -20.54 17.12
N SER A 364 7.05 -20.91 17.63
CA SER A 364 6.01 -21.65 16.91
C SER A 364 4.63 -21.34 17.51
N THR A 365 3.58 -22.00 17.02
CA THR A 365 2.20 -21.81 17.50
C THR A 365 1.98 -22.23 18.96
N ILE A 366 2.90 -23.00 19.57
CA ILE A 366 2.82 -23.42 20.98
C ILE A 366 3.56 -22.48 21.94
N GLY A 367 4.43 -21.60 21.43
CA GLY A 367 5.23 -20.69 22.23
C GLY A 367 6.62 -20.38 21.67
N ALA A 368 7.41 -19.68 22.47
CA ALA A 368 8.78 -19.30 22.15
C ALA A 368 9.79 -19.95 23.09
N LEU A 369 10.89 -20.44 22.54
CA LEU A 369 12.01 -21.04 23.25
C LEU A 369 13.25 -20.16 23.14
N HIS A 370 13.92 -19.95 24.27
CA HIS A 370 15.27 -19.39 24.32
C HIS A 370 16.24 -20.44 24.87
N VAL A 371 17.30 -20.69 24.10
CA VAL A 371 18.36 -21.65 24.45
C VAL A 371 19.61 -20.87 24.82
N MET A 372 20.01 -20.98 26.08
CA MET A 372 21.20 -20.33 26.61
C MET A 372 22.27 -21.38 26.90
N ARG A 373 23.46 -21.17 26.35
CA ARG A 373 24.67 -21.93 26.70
C ARG A 373 25.31 -21.27 27.92
N GLU A 374 25.15 -21.87 29.09
CA GLU A 374 25.73 -21.41 30.35
C GLU A 374 26.93 -22.30 30.75
N ALA A 375 27.76 -21.85 31.70
CA ALA A 375 28.99 -22.56 32.08
C ALA A 375 28.74 -23.94 32.70
N ASP A 376 27.55 -24.17 33.28
CA ASP A 376 27.12 -25.40 33.93
C ASP A 376 26.25 -26.31 33.03
N GLY A 377 25.81 -25.85 31.86
CA GLY A 377 25.02 -26.65 30.92
C GLY A 377 24.17 -25.82 29.94
N LEU A 378 23.14 -26.45 29.39
CA LEU A 378 22.12 -25.77 28.58
C LEU A 378 20.96 -25.35 29.47
N LYS A 379 20.56 -24.09 29.38
CA LYS A 379 19.33 -23.57 30.00
C LYS A 379 18.30 -23.29 28.91
N LEU A 380 17.11 -23.84 29.11
CA LEU A 380 16.03 -23.87 28.13
C LEU A 380 14.83 -23.15 28.74
N ALA A 381 14.57 -21.92 28.32
CA ALA A 381 13.48 -21.10 28.82
C ALA A 381 12.36 -21.04 27.78
N PHE A 382 11.17 -21.52 28.14
CA PHE A 382 10.01 -21.65 27.25
C PHE A 382 8.86 -20.78 27.74
N SER A 383 8.31 -19.95 26.85
CA SER A 383 7.11 -19.12 27.08
C SER A 383 5.92 -19.78 26.38
N PRO A 384 5.06 -20.52 27.11
CA PRO A 384 3.95 -21.28 26.55
C PRO A 384 2.73 -20.42 26.18
N LEU A 385 2.10 -20.71 25.04
CA LEU A 385 0.84 -20.09 24.59
C LEU A 385 -0.39 -20.94 24.86
N GLU A 386 -0.19 -22.16 25.34
CA GLU A 386 -1.23 -23.09 25.68
C GLU A 386 -0.80 -24.01 26.83
N LYS A 387 -1.77 -24.67 27.46
CA LYS A 387 -1.46 -25.71 28.45
C LYS A 387 -0.85 -26.90 27.73
N LEU A 388 0.36 -27.28 28.13
CA LEU A 388 1.13 -28.34 27.50
C LEU A 388 1.67 -29.32 28.53
N SER A 389 1.60 -30.61 28.21
CA SER A 389 2.27 -31.67 28.97
C SER A 389 2.91 -32.62 27.96
N THR A 390 4.20 -32.47 27.76
CA THR A 390 4.95 -33.21 26.73
C THR A 390 6.42 -33.37 27.12
N ASP A 391 7.22 -33.94 26.23
CA ASP A 391 8.65 -34.07 26.41
C ASP A 391 9.41 -32.98 25.66
N LEU A 392 10.50 -32.48 26.26
CA LEU A 392 11.55 -31.76 25.59
C LEU A 392 12.73 -32.70 25.37
N LYS A 393 13.17 -32.84 24.13
CA LYS A 393 14.26 -33.74 23.72
C LYS A 393 15.45 -32.92 23.24
N ILE A 394 16.63 -33.26 23.74
CA ILE A 394 17.91 -32.64 23.39
C ILE A 394 18.72 -33.64 22.59
N TYR A 395 19.19 -33.22 21.43
CA TYR A 395 19.99 -34.01 20.51
C TYR A 395 21.36 -33.36 20.28
N LYS A 396 22.36 -34.23 20.10
CA LYS A 396 23.63 -33.90 19.45
C LYS A 396 23.57 -34.52 18.06
N ASP A 397 23.51 -33.68 17.04
CA ASP A 397 23.19 -34.08 15.67
C ASP A 397 21.85 -34.84 15.63
N GLN A 398 21.90 -36.14 15.30
CA GLN A 398 20.74 -37.03 15.28
C GLN A 398 20.63 -37.92 16.54
N GLN A 399 21.63 -37.87 17.43
CA GLN A 399 21.67 -38.70 18.62
C GLN A 399 20.92 -38.02 19.78
N LEU A 400 19.89 -38.68 20.29
CA LEU A 400 19.19 -38.23 21.50
C LEU A 400 20.13 -38.30 22.71
N VAL A 401 20.35 -37.15 23.35
CA VAL A 401 21.22 -36.98 24.52
C VAL A 401 20.40 -37.05 25.80
N GLU A 402 19.25 -36.36 25.83
CA GLU A 402 18.42 -36.25 27.01
C GLU A 402 16.95 -36.01 26.67
N THR A 403 16.05 -36.46 27.55
CA THR A 403 14.63 -36.14 27.52
C THR A 403 14.24 -35.58 28.87
N LEU A 404 13.60 -34.42 28.86
CA LEU A 404 13.11 -33.69 30.03
C LEU A 404 11.59 -33.59 29.93
N SER A 405 10.87 -33.79 31.03
CA SER A 405 9.43 -33.56 31.05
C SER A 405 9.14 -32.06 31.07
N LEU A 406 8.27 -31.60 30.18
CA LEU A 406 7.78 -30.24 30.08
C LEU A 406 6.29 -30.19 30.40
N THR A 407 5.96 -29.63 31.56
CA THR A 407 4.59 -29.27 31.92
C THR A 407 4.52 -27.76 32.06
N ALA A 408 3.65 -27.13 31.28
CA ALA A 408 3.55 -25.68 31.18
C ALA A 408 2.08 -25.25 31.19
N ASN A 409 1.76 -24.19 31.91
CA ASN A 409 0.47 -23.50 31.82
C ASN A 409 0.60 -22.27 30.93
N VAL A 410 -0.50 -21.82 30.34
CA VAL A 410 -0.54 -20.65 29.47
C VAL A 410 0.09 -19.44 30.15
N MET A 411 1.03 -18.77 29.48
CA MET A 411 1.70 -17.56 30.00
C MET A 411 2.45 -17.76 31.33
N GLU A 412 2.82 -19.00 31.69
CA GLU A 412 3.72 -19.31 32.81
C GLU A 412 5.05 -19.84 32.28
N PRO A 413 6.10 -19.01 32.17
CA PRO A 413 7.38 -19.43 31.60
C PRO A 413 8.02 -20.57 32.40
N VAL A 414 8.53 -21.57 31.70
CA VAL A 414 9.22 -22.73 32.28
C VAL A 414 10.70 -22.66 31.94
N THR A 415 11.57 -22.84 32.93
CA THR A 415 13.02 -22.95 32.72
C THR A 415 13.47 -24.36 33.11
N LEU A 416 14.13 -25.04 32.17
CA LEU A 416 14.76 -26.34 32.38
C LEU A 416 16.27 -26.23 32.22
N THR A 417 17.03 -27.10 32.88
CA THR A 417 18.50 -27.13 32.80
C THR A 417 18.97 -28.54 32.44
N SER A 418 19.86 -28.65 31.46
CA SER A 418 20.52 -29.89 31.06
C SER A 418 22.03 -29.77 31.23
N LEU A 419 22.56 -30.48 32.23
CA LEU A 419 24.01 -30.55 32.46
C LEU A 419 24.73 -31.37 31.38
N LYS A 420 24.02 -32.30 30.72
CA LYS A 420 24.57 -33.11 29.61
C LYS A 420 24.76 -32.30 28.34
N GLY A 421 24.03 -31.20 28.20
CA GLY A 421 24.15 -30.29 27.07
C GLY A 421 25.48 -29.54 26.99
N LYS A 422 26.25 -29.48 28.09
CA LYS A 422 27.54 -28.77 28.13
C LYS A 422 28.56 -29.30 27.11
N ASP A 423 28.49 -30.59 26.78
CA ASP A 423 29.45 -31.29 25.91
C ASP A 423 28.99 -31.31 24.44
N ILE A 424 27.89 -30.62 24.11
CA ILE A 424 27.37 -30.47 22.74
C ILE A 424 28.01 -29.21 22.13
N PRO A 425 28.86 -29.33 21.10
CA PRO A 425 29.46 -28.15 20.45
C PRO A 425 28.41 -27.27 19.78
N GLU A 426 28.78 -26.02 19.48
CA GLU A 426 27.97 -25.12 18.63
C GLU A 426 27.82 -25.70 17.22
N GLY A 427 26.63 -25.56 16.63
CA GLY A 427 26.29 -26.13 15.32
C GLY A 427 25.89 -27.61 15.35
N HIS A 428 25.81 -28.22 16.54
CA HIS A 428 25.44 -29.64 16.71
C HIS A 428 24.22 -29.85 17.62
N LEU A 429 23.66 -28.78 18.20
CA LEU A 429 22.53 -28.86 19.12
C LEU A 429 21.21 -28.80 18.36
N LYS A 430 20.33 -29.76 18.67
CA LYS A 430 18.92 -29.71 18.29
C LYS A 430 18.04 -29.92 19.51
N VAL A 431 17.03 -29.07 19.67
CA VAL A 431 16.04 -29.15 20.75
C VAL A 431 14.66 -29.31 20.12
N VAL A 432 13.90 -30.31 20.58
CA VAL A 432 12.56 -30.63 20.07
C VAL A 432 11.58 -30.65 21.23
N ILE A 433 10.51 -29.86 21.14
CA ILE A 433 9.38 -29.92 22.08
C ILE A 433 8.25 -30.74 21.45
N GLY A 434 7.78 -31.75 22.18
CA GLY A 434 6.73 -32.66 21.76
C GLY A 434 7.06 -33.43 20.48
N ASP A 435 6.03 -33.65 19.66
CA ASP A 435 6.17 -34.30 18.34
C ASP A 435 6.46 -33.25 17.26
N ASN A 436 7.61 -32.58 17.38
CA ASN A 436 8.03 -31.47 16.53
C ASN A 436 7.11 -30.23 16.56
N LEU A 437 6.44 -29.99 17.70
CA LEU A 437 5.63 -28.78 17.91
C LEU A 437 6.50 -27.50 17.93
N LEU A 438 7.76 -27.63 18.33
CA LEU A 438 8.79 -26.61 18.18
C LEU A 438 10.13 -27.32 17.98
N VAL A 439 10.87 -26.95 16.93
CA VAL A 439 12.20 -27.51 16.63
C VAL A 439 13.21 -26.37 16.50
N TYR A 440 14.16 -26.34 17.42
CA TYR A 440 15.33 -25.47 17.37
C TYR A 440 16.56 -26.27 16.95
N SER A 441 17.40 -25.65 16.13
CA SER A 441 18.72 -26.13 15.73
C SER A 441 19.68 -24.96 15.73
N ASP A 442 20.88 -25.14 16.26
CA ASP A 442 21.97 -24.15 16.12
C ASP A 442 22.88 -24.44 14.91
N ASN A 443 22.63 -25.52 14.16
CA ASN A 443 23.25 -25.77 12.86
C ASN A 443 22.59 -24.93 11.76
N PRO A 444 23.30 -23.98 11.12
CA PRO A 444 22.75 -23.16 10.03
C PRO A 444 22.37 -23.96 8.78
N GLU A 445 23.03 -25.08 8.50
CA GLU A 445 22.71 -25.92 7.33
C GLU A 445 21.28 -26.48 7.35
N ASN A 446 20.63 -26.49 8.52
CA ASN A 446 19.24 -26.93 8.66
C ASN A 446 18.21 -25.90 8.18
N PHE A 447 18.61 -24.64 7.97
CA PHE A 447 17.71 -23.58 7.53
C PHE A 447 18.27 -22.67 6.42
N ASP A 448 19.56 -22.73 6.08
CA ASP A 448 20.15 -21.93 5.01
C ASP A 448 19.49 -22.16 3.63
N LEU A 449 19.12 -21.07 2.95
CA LEU A 449 18.57 -21.08 1.60
C LEU A 449 19.59 -20.59 0.58
N LYS A 450 20.10 -21.50 -0.26
CA LYS A 450 21.06 -21.20 -1.34
C LYS A 450 20.38 -20.71 -2.63
N ARG A 451 19.40 -19.82 -2.51
CA ARG A 451 18.66 -19.26 -3.66
C ARG A 451 19.46 -18.13 -4.33
N PRO A 452 19.42 -17.98 -5.67
CA PRO A 452 20.02 -16.83 -6.33
C PRO A 452 19.38 -15.52 -5.90
N MET A 453 20.21 -14.53 -5.52
CA MET A 453 19.76 -13.18 -5.11
C MET A 453 20.09 -12.11 -6.17
N THR A 454 20.89 -12.45 -7.18
CA THR A 454 21.27 -11.58 -8.29
C THR A 454 20.86 -12.20 -9.63
N LEU A 455 20.78 -11.38 -10.67
CA LEU A 455 20.54 -11.84 -12.03
C LEU A 455 21.82 -12.35 -12.71
N PRO A 456 21.72 -13.19 -13.75
CA PRO A 456 22.83 -13.50 -14.64
C PRO A 456 23.43 -12.23 -15.26
N GLU A 457 24.75 -12.10 -15.23
CA GLU A 457 25.47 -10.91 -15.74
C GLU A 457 25.30 -10.69 -17.25
N ASP A 458 25.00 -11.76 -18.00
CA ASP A 458 24.85 -11.77 -19.45
C ASP A 458 23.39 -11.61 -19.92
N PHE A 459 22.44 -11.33 -19.01
CA PHE A 459 21.04 -11.15 -19.37
C PHE A 459 20.81 -9.88 -20.21
N ASN A 460 20.21 -10.04 -21.41
CA ASN A 460 19.92 -8.92 -22.31
C ASN A 460 18.50 -8.36 -22.11
N TRP A 461 18.40 -7.21 -21.43
CA TRP A 461 17.16 -6.46 -21.21
C TRP A 461 16.50 -5.91 -22.49
N ASN A 462 17.23 -5.83 -23.60
CA ASN A 462 16.71 -5.37 -24.89
C ASN A 462 16.27 -6.52 -25.82
N SER A 463 16.40 -7.78 -25.38
CA SER A 463 15.81 -8.93 -26.08
C SER A 463 14.28 -8.87 -26.05
N ALA A 464 13.61 -9.65 -26.91
CA ALA A 464 12.15 -9.79 -26.85
C ALA A 464 11.68 -10.20 -25.43
N PHE A 465 12.31 -11.21 -24.84
CA PHE A 465 12.01 -11.64 -23.46
C PHE A 465 12.27 -10.53 -22.43
N GLY A 466 13.41 -9.83 -22.49
CA GLY A 466 13.73 -8.75 -21.55
C GLY A 466 12.76 -7.56 -21.62
N LEU A 467 12.30 -7.20 -22.82
CA LEU A 467 11.29 -6.15 -23.01
C LEU A 467 9.90 -6.60 -22.57
N TYR A 468 9.54 -7.86 -22.84
CA TYR A 468 8.31 -8.47 -22.32
C TYR A 468 8.29 -8.46 -20.79
N THR A 469 9.38 -8.88 -20.14
CA THR A 469 9.48 -8.89 -18.68
C THR A 469 9.29 -7.49 -18.12
N GLN A 470 9.91 -6.46 -18.70
CA GLN A 470 9.65 -5.06 -18.29
C GLN A 470 8.17 -4.68 -18.45
N GLY A 471 7.55 -5.03 -19.58
CA GLY A 471 6.13 -4.76 -19.83
C GLY A 471 5.20 -5.44 -18.81
N GLU A 472 5.46 -6.71 -18.49
CA GLU A 472 4.72 -7.46 -17.48
C GLU A 472 4.91 -6.88 -16.07
N GLN A 473 6.13 -6.48 -15.70
CA GLN A 473 6.39 -5.88 -14.39
C GLN A 473 5.73 -4.50 -14.23
N TRP A 474 5.57 -3.73 -15.31
CA TRP A 474 4.77 -2.50 -15.29
C TRP A 474 3.26 -2.78 -15.19
N LEU A 475 2.79 -3.84 -15.86
CA LEU A 475 1.39 -4.29 -15.76
C LEU A 475 1.04 -4.71 -14.32
N ASN A 476 1.93 -5.48 -13.67
CA ASN A 476 1.79 -5.93 -12.27
C ASN A 476 1.88 -4.78 -11.24
N GLN A 477 2.22 -3.57 -11.67
CA GLN A 477 2.21 -2.35 -10.85
C GLN A 477 1.13 -1.34 -11.31
N LYS A 478 0.23 -1.76 -12.22
CA LYS A 478 -0.86 -0.93 -12.78
C LYS A 478 -0.35 0.33 -13.53
N VAL A 479 0.87 0.29 -14.07
CA VAL A 479 1.43 1.38 -14.91
C VAL A 479 1.25 1.02 -16.39
N TRP A 480 0.02 1.16 -16.86
CA TRP A 480 -0.46 0.61 -18.12
C TRP A 480 0.19 1.22 -19.38
N ASP A 481 0.47 2.53 -19.37
CA ASP A 481 1.15 3.23 -20.46
C ASP A 481 2.57 2.69 -20.70
N LYS A 482 3.34 2.48 -19.62
CA LYS A 482 4.67 1.85 -19.69
C LYS A 482 4.57 0.38 -20.10
N ALA A 483 3.60 -0.36 -19.54
CA ALA A 483 3.37 -1.74 -19.92
C ALA A 483 3.14 -1.89 -21.44
N GLU A 484 2.24 -1.08 -22.01
CA GLU A 484 1.96 -1.09 -23.45
C GLU A 484 3.22 -0.77 -24.28
N SER A 485 3.97 0.26 -23.88
CA SER A 485 5.20 0.68 -24.56
C SER A 485 6.24 -0.45 -24.64
N TYR A 486 6.51 -1.13 -23.51
CA TYR A 486 7.49 -2.21 -23.46
C TYR A 486 7.01 -3.48 -24.17
N LEU A 487 5.73 -3.84 -24.06
CA LEU A 487 5.16 -4.98 -24.78
C LEU A 487 5.21 -4.76 -26.31
N LYS A 488 4.90 -3.55 -26.78
CA LYS A 488 5.06 -3.19 -28.19
C LYS A 488 6.52 -3.22 -28.64
N LYS A 489 7.48 -2.81 -27.80
CA LYS A 489 8.92 -2.94 -28.09
C LYS A 489 9.34 -4.41 -28.19
N SER A 490 8.85 -5.28 -27.31
CA SER A 490 9.07 -6.74 -27.40
C SER A 490 8.59 -7.29 -28.75
N LEU A 491 7.37 -6.94 -29.18
CA LEU A 491 6.80 -7.40 -30.45
C LEU A 491 7.51 -6.81 -31.69
N LYS A 492 8.23 -5.70 -31.55
CA LYS A 492 9.12 -5.20 -32.61
C LYS A 492 10.39 -6.05 -32.73
N GLN A 493 10.89 -6.62 -31.63
CA GLN A 493 12.03 -7.54 -31.67
C GLN A 493 11.64 -8.91 -32.22
N ASP A 494 10.48 -9.43 -31.79
CA ASP A 494 9.90 -10.65 -32.32
C ASP A 494 8.37 -10.53 -32.35
N ALA A 495 7.84 -10.36 -33.56
CA ALA A 495 6.41 -10.16 -33.78
C ALA A 495 5.57 -11.40 -33.48
N ASN A 496 6.18 -12.59 -33.37
CA ASN A 496 5.54 -13.84 -33.02
C ASN A 496 5.75 -14.23 -31.55
N PHE A 497 6.30 -13.33 -30.72
CA PHE A 497 6.54 -13.61 -29.30
C PHE A 497 5.21 -13.69 -28.52
N SER A 498 4.66 -14.90 -28.43
CA SER A 498 3.33 -15.17 -27.85
C SER A 498 3.09 -14.54 -26.47
N PRO A 499 4.03 -14.60 -25.50
CA PRO A 499 3.81 -14.00 -24.17
C PRO A 499 3.51 -12.50 -24.23
N ALA A 500 4.16 -11.75 -25.13
CA ALA A 500 3.89 -10.33 -25.30
C ALA A 500 2.55 -10.06 -26.02
N LEU A 501 2.15 -10.91 -26.98
CA LEU A 501 0.83 -10.84 -27.61
C LEU A 501 -0.28 -11.03 -26.56
N VAL A 502 -0.15 -12.06 -25.71
CA VAL A 502 -1.12 -12.39 -24.65
C VAL A 502 -1.19 -11.28 -23.59
N ARG A 503 -0.05 -10.80 -23.07
CA ARG A 503 -0.07 -9.72 -22.07
C ARG A 503 -0.59 -8.39 -22.64
N LEU A 504 -0.29 -8.06 -23.90
CA LEU A 504 -0.84 -6.87 -24.55
C LEU A 504 -2.36 -6.97 -24.73
N SER A 505 -2.87 -8.14 -25.11
CA SER A 505 -4.31 -8.39 -25.15
C SER A 505 -4.97 -8.30 -23.77
N SER A 506 -4.31 -8.81 -22.73
CA SER A 506 -4.77 -8.68 -21.33
C SER A 506 -4.90 -7.20 -20.95
N LEU A 507 -3.90 -6.37 -21.29
CA LEU A 507 -3.98 -4.92 -21.10
C LEU A 507 -5.15 -4.29 -21.88
N TYR A 508 -5.31 -4.64 -23.16
CA TYR A 508 -6.41 -4.11 -23.99
C TYR A 508 -7.79 -4.50 -23.48
N TYR A 509 -7.93 -5.66 -22.83
CA TYR A 509 -9.17 -6.02 -22.15
C TYR A 509 -9.50 -5.04 -21.02
N ARG A 510 -8.52 -4.70 -20.16
CA ARG A 510 -8.70 -3.71 -19.07
C ARG A 510 -9.05 -2.32 -19.59
N GLU A 511 -8.53 -1.97 -20.76
CA GLU A 511 -8.80 -0.70 -21.44
C GLU A 511 -10.14 -0.70 -22.21
N GLY A 512 -10.87 -1.81 -22.26
CA GLY A 512 -12.11 -1.94 -23.05
C GLY A 512 -11.90 -1.95 -24.56
N ARG A 513 -10.68 -2.24 -25.03
CA ARG A 513 -10.26 -2.26 -26.45
C ARG A 513 -10.43 -3.64 -27.07
N TYR A 514 -11.62 -4.25 -26.90
CA TYR A 514 -11.87 -5.65 -27.24
C TYR A 514 -11.60 -5.99 -28.71
N GLN A 515 -11.94 -5.08 -29.63
CA GLN A 515 -11.72 -5.29 -31.07
C GLN A 515 -10.23 -5.36 -31.44
N GLU A 516 -9.36 -4.63 -30.71
CA GLU A 516 -7.91 -4.60 -30.97
C GLU A 516 -7.20 -5.85 -30.42
N MET A 517 -7.83 -6.57 -29.49
CA MET A 517 -7.32 -7.84 -28.97
C MET A 517 -7.35 -8.95 -30.03
N ILE A 518 -8.40 -8.98 -30.86
CA ILE A 518 -8.66 -10.08 -31.82
C ILE A 518 -7.44 -10.40 -32.70
N PRO A 519 -6.84 -9.46 -33.46
CA PRO A 519 -5.68 -9.80 -34.31
C PRO A 519 -4.44 -10.24 -33.53
N LEU A 520 -4.25 -9.77 -32.29
CA LEU A 520 -3.14 -10.20 -31.43
C LEU A 520 -3.33 -11.66 -30.98
N LEU A 521 -4.56 -12.00 -30.59
CA LEU A 521 -4.94 -13.33 -30.12
C LEU A 521 -5.01 -14.35 -31.25
N GLU A 522 -5.58 -13.99 -32.40
CA GLU A 522 -5.56 -14.84 -33.60
C GLU A 522 -4.13 -15.18 -34.01
N ARG A 523 -3.20 -14.23 -33.92
CA ARG A 523 -1.79 -14.48 -34.18
C ARG A 523 -1.19 -15.46 -33.17
N ALA A 524 -1.43 -15.28 -31.87
CA ALA A 524 -0.96 -16.21 -30.85
C ALA A 524 -1.54 -17.63 -31.03
N LEU A 525 -2.85 -17.72 -31.30
CA LEU A 525 -3.57 -18.98 -31.52
C LEU A 525 -3.21 -19.66 -32.84
N GLY A 526 -2.77 -18.90 -33.84
CA GLY A 526 -2.20 -19.43 -35.08
C GLY A 526 -0.84 -20.12 -34.87
N LEU A 527 -0.07 -19.70 -33.86
CA LEU A 527 1.18 -20.35 -33.45
C LEU A 527 0.93 -21.55 -32.55
N ASN A 528 -0.02 -21.43 -31.62
CA ASN A 528 -0.45 -22.51 -30.73
C ASN A 528 -1.95 -22.42 -30.44
N THR A 529 -2.74 -23.23 -31.14
CA THR A 529 -4.20 -23.28 -30.97
C THR A 529 -4.65 -23.69 -29.57
N TYR A 530 -3.79 -24.39 -28.81
CA TYR A 530 -4.08 -24.85 -27.45
C TYR A 530 -3.50 -23.94 -26.36
N ASP A 531 -3.00 -22.75 -26.71
CA ASP A 531 -2.54 -21.78 -25.72
C ASP A 531 -3.72 -21.34 -24.83
N GLY A 532 -3.65 -21.67 -23.54
CA GLY A 532 -4.78 -21.53 -22.62
C GLY A 532 -5.13 -20.08 -22.33
N GLU A 533 -4.13 -19.24 -22.03
CA GLU A 533 -4.35 -17.83 -21.70
C GLU A 533 -4.81 -17.05 -22.93
N ALA A 534 -4.25 -17.34 -24.11
CA ALA A 534 -4.72 -16.73 -25.36
C ALA A 534 -6.18 -17.10 -25.67
N ASN A 535 -6.56 -18.38 -25.55
CA ASN A 535 -7.96 -18.81 -25.75
C ASN A 535 -8.89 -18.17 -24.71
N TYR A 536 -8.45 -18.06 -23.45
CA TYR A 536 -9.26 -17.45 -22.41
C TYR A 536 -9.54 -15.96 -22.70
N LEU A 537 -8.51 -15.18 -23.04
CA LEU A 537 -8.66 -13.77 -23.43
C LEU A 537 -9.46 -13.62 -24.73
N TYR A 538 -9.32 -14.55 -25.68
CA TYR A 538 -10.10 -14.56 -26.93
C TYR A 538 -11.58 -14.83 -26.64
N GLY A 539 -11.86 -15.70 -25.67
CA GLY A 539 -13.19 -15.95 -25.15
C GLY A 539 -13.81 -14.71 -24.52
N LEU A 540 -13.06 -14.02 -23.66
CA LEU A 540 -13.48 -12.77 -23.03
C LEU A 540 -13.76 -11.67 -24.06
N ALA A 541 -12.84 -11.45 -25.02
CA ALA A 541 -13.02 -10.45 -26.08
C ALA A 541 -14.28 -10.74 -26.92
N ASN A 542 -14.46 -11.99 -27.38
CA ASN A 542 -15.62 -12.38 -28.16
C ASN A 542 -16.93 -12.29 -27.36
N ARG A 543 -16.90 -12.58 -26.06
CA ARG A 543 -18.07 -12.38 -25.17
C ARG A 543 -18.48 -10.91 -25.16
N MET A 544 -17.52 -10.00 -24.98
CA MET A 544 -17.78 -8.55 -24.95
C MET A 544 -18.22 -7.99 -26.31
N LEU A 545 -17.78 -8.59 -27.41
CA LEU A 545 -18.19 -8.25 -28.78
C LEU A 545 -19.55 -8.88 -29.20
N GLY A 546 -20.17 -9.70 -28.34
CA GLY A 546 -21.44 -10.37 -28.64
C GLY A 546 -21.31 -11.66 -29.45
N ASN A 547 -20.09 -12.13 -29.72
CA ASN A 547 -19.80 -13.35 -30.48
C ASN A 547 -19.86 -14.59 -29.56
N ALA A 548 -21.06 -14.92 -29.07
CA ALA A 548 -21.25 -15.95 -28.03
C ALA A 548 -20.75 -17.36 -28.41
N THR A 549 -20.83 -17.75 -29.68
CA THR A 549 -20.36 -19.07 -30.15
C THR A 549 -18.84 -19.17 -30.08
N GLU A 550 -18.13 -18.18 -30.61
CA GLU A 550 -16.67 -18.08 -30.55
C GLU A 550 -16.19 -18.07 -29.10
N ALA A 551 -16.84 -17.29 -28.24
CA ALA A 551 -16.50 -17.21 -26.84
C ALA A 551 -16.60 -18.58 -26.13
N LYS A 552 -17.70 -19.32 -26.31
CA LYS A 552 -17.87 -20.67 -25.74
C LYS A 552 -16.82 -21.65 -26.27
N ALA A 553 -16.50 -21.61 -27.56
CA ALA A 553 -15.48 -22.47 -28.14
C ALA A 553 -14.09 -22.20 -27.54
N ALA A 554 -13.72 -20.92 -27.45
CA ALA A 554 -12.44 -20.49 -26.89
C ALA A 554 -12.31 -20.86 -25.41
N PHE A 555 -13.33 -20.59 -24.58
CA PHE A 555 -13.30 -21.02 -23.18
C PHE A 555 -13.20 -22.53 -23.02
N ALA A 556 -13.87 -23.32 -23.87
CA ALA A 556 -13.77 -24.77 -23.83
C ALA A 556 -12.33 -25.26 -24.06
N ILE A 557 -11.60 -24.65 -25.01
CA ILE A 557 -10.19 -24.96 -25.28
C ILE A 557 -9.30 -24.48 -24.13
N ALA A 558 -9.55 -23.27 -23.60
CA ALA A 558 -8.79 -22.70 -22.48
C ALA A 558 -8.76 -23.63 -21.25
N THR A 559 -9.80 -24.47 -21.07
CA THR A 559 -9.88 -25.42 -19.95
C THR A 559 -8.76 -26.45 -19.89
N PHE A 560 -7.99 -26.62 -20.97
CA PHE A 560 -6.85 -27.53 -20.96
C PHE A 560 -5.69 -26.99 -20.11
N SER A 561 -5.53 -25.67 -19.98
CA SER A 561 -4.48 -25.05 -19.15
C SER A 561 -4.93 -24.85 -17.71
N ALA A 562 -4.15 -25.35 -16.74
CA ALA A 562 -4.46 -25.24 -15.32
C ALA A 562 -4.58 -23.78 -14.83
N SER A 563 -3.80 -22.85 -15.40
CA SER A 563 -3.76 -21.43 -14.97
C SER A 563 -5.09 -20.69 -15.17
N VAL A 564 -5.92 -21.13 -16.13
CA VAL A 564 -7.20 -20.49 -16.46
C VAL A 564 -8.38 -21.47 -16.47
N ARG A 565 -8.15 -22.76 -16.21
CA ARG A 565 -9.17 -23.82 -16.28
C ARG A 565 -10.41 -23.52 -15.46
N THR A 566 -10.19 -23.12 -14.21
CA THR A 566 -11.23 -22.77 -13.25
C THR A 566 -12.06 -21.59 -13.78
N ALA A 567 -11.41 -20.48 -14.14
CA ALA A 567 -12.07 -19.30 -14.66
C ALA A 567 -12.83 -19.60 -15.98
N ALA A 568 -12.24 -20.37 -16.89
CA ALA A 568 -12.87 -20.74 -18.15
C ALA A 568 -14.15 -21.59 -17.96
N TYR A 569 -14.15 -22.54 -17.01
CA TYR A 569 -15.36 -23.30 -16.67
C TYR A 569 -16.44 -22.42 -16.04
N GLU A 570 -16.07 -21.46 -15.19
CA GLU A 570 -17.01 -20.48 -14.65
C GLU A 570 -17.64 -19.64 -15.76
N GLN A 571 -16.84 -19.06 -16.66
CA GLN A 571 -17.32 -18.27 -17.80
C GLN A 571 -18.28 -19.07 -18.69
N LEU A 572 -17.98 -20.34 -18.97
CA LEU A 572 -18.91 -21.25 -19.67
C LEU A 572 -20.22 -21.43 -18.89
N GLY A 573 -20.13 -21.64 -17.58
CA GLY A 573 -21.29 -21.76 -16.69
C GLY A 573 -22.19 -20.52 -16.75
N GLU A 574 -21.61 -19.33 -16.61
CA GLU A 574 -22.33 -18.06 -16.71
C GLU A 574 -23.01 -17.88 -18.08
N MET A 575 -22.29 -18.18 -19.17
CA MET A 575 -22.85 -18.05 -20.52
C MET A 575 -24.01 -19.02 -20.77
N TYR A 576 -23.94 -20.25 -20.26
CA TYR A 576 -25.06 -21.19 -20.34
C TYR A 576 -26.22 -20.81 -19.40
N ALA A 577 -25.95 -20.16 -18.27
CA ALA A 577 -26.99 -19.59 -17.43
C ALA A 577 -27.74 -18.47 -18.15
N CYS A 578 -27.01 -17.60 -18.87
CA CYS A 578 -27.59 -16.56 -19.71
C CYS A 578 -28.47 -17.15 -20.84
N ASP A 579 -28.08 -18.29 -21.42
CA ASP A 579 -28.92 -19.03 -22.39
C ASP A 579 -30.15 -19.72 -21.74
N ARG A 580 -30.29 -19.67 -20.40
CA ARG A 580 -31.23 -20.47 -19.59
C ARG A 580 -31.05 -21.98 -19.75
N ASN A 581 -29.87 -22.44 -20.16
CA ASN A 581 -29.49 -23.85 -20.19
C ASN A 581 -28.95 -24.28 -18.82
N TRP A 582 -29.85 -24.39 -17.85
CA TRP A 582 -29.51 -24.66 -16.45
C TRP A 582 -28.69 -25.93 -16.27
N THR A 583 -28.98 -27.00 -17.04
CA THR A 583 -28.26 -28.27 -16.96
C THR A 583 -26.78 -28.11 -17.31
N LYS A 584 -26.46 -27.42 -18.42
CA LYS A 584 -25.06 -27.15 -18.80
C LYS A 584 -24.40 -26.15 -17.86
N ALA A 585 -25.13 -25.11 -17.47
CA ALA A 585 -24.62 -24.11 -16.53
C ALA A 585 -24.15 -24.75 -15.22
N GLU A 586 -24.99 -25.63 -14.64
CA GLU A 586 -24.67 -26.39 -13.43
C GLU A 586 -23.47 -27.32 -13.64
N GLN A 587 -23.43 -28.03 -14.77
CA GLN A 587 -22.32 -28.93 -15.10
C GLN A 587 -20.98 -28.17 -15.11
N TYR A 588 -20.93 -27.01 -15.75
CA TYR A 588 -19.70 -26.22 -15.85
C TYR A 588 -19.33 -25.53 -14.55
N ALA A 589 -20.28 -25.02 -13.78
CA ALA A 589 -20.03 -24.48 -12.45
C ALA A 589 -19.44 -25.56 -11.51
N LYS A 590 -19.99 -26.79 -11.53
CA LYS A 590 -19.41 -27.95 -10.80
C LYS A 590 -18.00 -28.31 -11.26
N LYS A 591 -17.72 -28.24 -12.56
CA LYS A 591 -16.37 -28.46 -13.09
C LYS A 591 -15.38 -27.40 -12.59
N SER A 592 -15.78 -26.13 -12.54
CA SER A 592 -14.95 -25.07 -11.95
C SER A 592 -14.60 -25.42 -10.49
N LEU A 593 -15.60 -25.79 -9.69
CA LEU A 593 -15.40 -26.16 -8.28
C LEU A 593 -14.58 -27.45 -8.07
N THR A 594 -14.54 -28.33 -9.06
CA THR A 594 -13.70 -29.54 -9.01
C THR A 594 -12.20 -29.18 -9.02
N TYR A 595 -11.83 -28.09 -9.70
CA TYR A 595 -10.43 -27.64 -9.80
C TYR A 595 -10.11 -26.46 -8.88
N ASN A 596 -11.12 -25.76 -8.36
CA ASN A 596 -10.99 -24.78 -7.29
C ASN A 596 -12.27 -24.76 -6.44
N ALA A 597 -12.27 -25.48 -5.32
CA ALA A 597 -13.41 -25.56 -4.42
C ALA A 597 -13.82 -24.23 -3.78
N MET A 598 -12.90 -23.25 -3.80
CA MET A 598 -13.05 -21.90 -3.27
C MET A 598 -13.24 -20.84 -4.36
N ASN A 599 -13.60 -21.22 -5.59
CA ASN A 599 -14.09 -20.26 -6.57
C ASN A 599 -15.47 -19.74 -6.13
N LEU A 600 -15.50 -18.51 -5.60
CA LEU A 600 -16.70 -17.94 -4.98
C LEU A 600 -17.79 -17.58 -6.01
N HIS A 601 -17.44 -17.10 -7.21
CA HIS A 601 -18.42 -16.90 -8.28
C HIS A 601 -19.02 -18.20 -8.79
N ALA A 602 -18.25 -19.29 -8.89
CA ALA A 602 -18.81 -20.59 -9.26
C ALA A 602 -19.78 -21.14 -8.18
N ARG A 603 -19.51 -20.89 -6.89
CA ARG A 603 -20.47 -21.15 -5.80
C ARG A 603 -21.73 -20.32 -5.95
N GLN A 604 -21.59 -19.01 -6.16
CA GLN A 604 -22.70 -18.09 -6.37
C GLN A 604 -23.56 -18.49 -7.58
N LEU A 605 -22.91 -18.87 -8.68
CA LEU A 605 -23.56 -19.37 -9.88
C LEU A 605 -24.36 -20.63 -9.60
N LEU A 606 -23.82 -21.60 -8.85
CA LEU A 606 -24.56 -22.80 -8.46
C LEU A 606 -25.76 -22.47 -7.57
N THR A 607 -25.60 -21.60 -6.57
CA THR A 607 -26.69 -21.15 -5.70
C THR A 607 -27.82 -20.54 -6.53
N MET A 608 -27.48 -19.61 -7.42
CA MET A 608 -28.42 -18.97 -8.34
C MET A 608 -29.13 -19.99 -9.23
N ILE A 609 -28.40 -20.95 -9.83
CA ILE A 609 -28.99 -21.99 -10.68
C ILE A 609 -29.96 -22.88 -9.87
N TYR A 610 -29.57 -23.31 -8.67
CA TYR A 610 -30.43 -24.12 -7.80
C TYR A 610 -31.70 -23.37 -7.41
N ARG A 611 -31.58 -22.10 -7.06
CA ARG A 611 -32.75 -21.24 -6.81
C ARG A 611 -33.66 -21.12 -8.03
N LYS A 612 -33.12 -20.75 -9.20
CA LYS A 612 -33.89 -20.59 -10.46
C LYS A 612 -34.55 -21.90 -10.93
N THR A 613 -34.05 -23.05 -10.50
CA THR A 613 -34.60 -24.37 -10.82
C THR A 613 -35.45 -24.98 -9.69
N GLY A 614 -35.76 -24.21 -8.64
CA GLY A 614 -36.62 -24.65 -7.53
C GLY A 614 -35.98 -25.65 -6.55
N ARG A 615 -34.65 -25.84 -6.62
CA ARG A 615 -33.88 -26.75 -5.75
C ARG A 615 -33.35 -26.02 -4.53
N THR A 616 -34.26 -25.46 -3.73
CA THR A 616 -33.95 -24.55 -2.62
C THR A 616 -32.99 -25.13 -1.57
N GLU A 617 -33.12 -26.41 -1.22
CA GLU A 617 -32.26 -27.02 -0.21
C GLU A 617 -30.80 -27.12 -0.68
N LEU A 618 -30.57 -27.38 -1.96
CA LEU A 618 -29.21 -27.34 -2.53
C LEU A 618 -28.65 -25.92 -2.57
N ALA A 619 -29.49 -24.91 -2.80
CA ALA A 619 -29.06 -23.51 -2.73
C ALA A 619 -28.63 -23.13 -1.30
N LYS A 620 -29.42 -23.50 -0.29
CA LYS A 620 -29.07 -23.28 1.13
C LYS A 620 -27.79 -24.00 1.53
N GLU A 621 -27.57 -25.22 1.03
CA GLU A 621 -26.32 -25.95 1.27
C GLU A 621 -25.10 -25.23 0.70
N GLN A 622 -25.20 -24.66 -0.51
CA GLN A 622 -24.11 -23.86 -1.08
C GLN A 622 -23.87 -22.57 -0.28
N ILE A 623 -24.94 -21.93 0.21
CA ILE A 623 -24.85 -20.74 1.05
C ILE A 623 -24.11 -21.07 2.36
N SER A 624 -24.50 -22.12 3.08
CA SER A 624 -23.87 -22.46 4.36
C SER A 624 -22.39 -22.85 4.17
N GLN A 625 -22.06 -23.60 3.12
CA GLN A 625 -20.67 -23.99 2.79
C GLN A 625 -19.72 -22.80 2.65
N VAL A 626 -20.22 -21.60 2.35
CA VAL A 626 -19.40 -20.38 2.22
C VAL A 626 -19.62 -19.44 3.41
N LEU A 627 -20.86 -19.08 3.75
CA LEU A 627 -21.15 -18.06 4.78
C LEU A 627 -20.82 -18.52 6.22
N ASP A 628 -20.60 -19.82 6.44
CA ASP A 628 -20.05 -20.31 7.70
C ASP A 628 -18.62 -19.82 7.92
N GLN A 629 -17.83 -19.69 6.85
CA GLN A 629 -16.42 -19.24 6.90
C GLN A 629 -16.25 -17.78 6.48
N LEU A 630 -17.03 -17.31 5.50
CA LEU A 630 -16.99 -15.99 4.90
C LEU A 630 -18.35 -15.29 5.06
N PRO A 631 -18.76 -14.95 6.29
CA PRO A 631 -20.12 -14.48 6.58
C PRO A 631 -20.46 -13.12 5.97
N LEU A 632 -19.46 -12.40 5.44
CA LEU A 632 -19.60 -11.11 4.77
C LEU A 632 -19.44 -11.22 3.24
N TYR A 633 -19.43 -12.43 2.66
CA TYR A 633 -19.44 -12.57 1.21
C TYR A 633 -20.81 -12.18 0.62
N HIS A 634 -20.91 -10.93 0.19
CA HIS A 634 -22.19 -10.30 -0.16
C HIS A 634 -22.96 -10.96 -1.30
N GLY A 635 -22.27 -11.64 -2.22
CA GLY A 635 -22.92 -12.38 -3.31
C GLY A 635 -23.86 -13.47 -2.81
N LEU A 636 -23.44 -14.28 -1.84
CA LEU A 636 -24.28 -15.32 -1.25
C LEU A 636 -25.21 -14.81 -0.15
N ARG A 637 -24.87 -13.71 0.55
CA ARG A 637 -25.81 -13.02 1.44
C ARG A 637 -27.02 -12.48 0.68
N PHE A 638 -26.80 -11.98 -0.53
CA PHE A 638 -27.90 -11.54 -1.39
C PHE A 638 -28.78 -12.73 -1.82
N GLU A 639 -28.19 -13.85 -2.23
CA GLU A 639 -28.95 -15.09 -2.53
C GLU A 639 -29.75 -15.59 -1.31
N GLU A 640 -29.17 -15.55 -0.11
CA GLU A 640 -29.87 -15.89 1.14
C GLU A 640 -31.06 -14.96 1.40
N ALA A 641 -30.86 -13.65 1.28
CA ALA A 641 -31.93 -12.66 1.41
C ALA A 641 -33.01 -12.85 0.33
N TRP A 642 -32.61 -13.18 -0.91
CA TRP A 642 -33.53 -13.42 -2.01
C TRP A 642 -34.43 -14.64 -1.77
N LEU A 643 -33.90 -15.73 -1.19
CA LEU A 643 -34.70 -16.91 -0.84
C LEU A 643 -35.75 -16.65 0.25
N SER A 644 -35.69 -15.52 0.97
CA SER A 644 -36.52 -15.23 2.13
C SER A 644 -37.87 -14.54 1.84
N GLY A 645 -38.13 -14.00 0.64
CA GLY A 645 -39.41 -13.29 0.37
C GLY A 645 -39.53 -12.54 -0.96
N ASN A 646 -40.46 -11.57 -1.03
CA ASN A 646 -40.89 -10.82 -2.24
C ASN A 646 -39.87 -9.80 -2.82
N HIS A 647 -38.59 -9.89 -2.43
CA HIS A 647 -37.48 -9.08 -2.95
C HIS A 647 -37.67 -7.55 -2.90
N THR A 648 -38.44 -7.02 -1.95
CA THR A 648 -38.61 -5.57 -1.78
C THR A 648 -37.41 -4.94 -1.05
N PRO A 649 -37.16 -3.62 -1.17
CA PRO A 649 -36.10 -2.94 -0.40
C PRO A 649 -36.19 -3.18 1.12
N GLU A 650 -37.40 -3.27 1.67
CA GLU A 650 -37.63 -3.56 3.08
C GLU A 650 -37.18 -4.97 3.47
N GLN A 651 -37.34 -5.95 2.58
CA GLN A 651 -36.90 -7.33 2.80
C GLN A 651 -35.38 -7.49 2.61
N LEU A 652 -34.79 -6.70 1.71
CA LEU A 652 -33.34 -6.64 1.52
C LEU A 652 -32.63 -5.75 2.58
N ALA A 653 -33.36 -5.11 3.49
CA ALA A 653 -32.79 -4.20 4.48
C ALA A 653 -31.75 -4.87 5.40
N SER A 654 -31.97 -6.13 5.79
CA SER A 654 -31.00 -6.90 6.59
C SER A 654 -29.69 -7.09 5.82
N PHE A 655 -29.78 -7.49 4.54
CA PHE A 655 -28.64 -7.62 3.65
C PHE A 655 -27.88 -6.29 3.52
N ALA A 656 -28.60 -5.22 3.19
CA ALA A 656 -28.05 -3.88 2.98
C ALA A 656 -27.42 -3.28 4.24
N SER A 657 -27.96 -3.54 5.43
CA SER A 657 -27.48 -2.97 6.70
C SER A 657 -26.07 -3.43 7.13
N GLN A 658 -25.54 -4.48 6.50
CA GLN A 658 -24.17 -4.96 6.75
C GLN A 658 -23.17 -4.50 5.67
N ILE A 659 -23.63 -3.74 4.67
CA ILE A 659 -22.76 -3.03 3.72
C ILE A 659 -22.59 -1.61 4.26
N ARG A 660 -21.52 -1.42 5.02
CA ARG A 660 -21.17 -0.23 5.81
C ARG A 660 -19.86 0.43 5.35
N ASN A 661 -19.18 -0.18 4.39
CA ASN A 661 -17.97 0.36 3.79
C ASN A 661 -18.22 1.74 3.16
N GLU A 662 -17.15 2.50 2.89
CA GLU A 662 -17.25 3.88 2.40
C GLU A 662 -17.98 4.04 1.06
N LEU A 663 -17.89 3.05 0.16
CA LEU A 663 -18.43 3.08 -1.20
C LEU A 663 -19.49 1.97 -1.39
N PRO A 664 -20.61 2.02 -0.66
CA PRO A 664 -21.60 0.93 -0.68
C PRO A 664 -22.28 0.81 -2.04
N ALA A 665 -22.46 1.93 -2.76
CA ALA A 665 -23.00 1.92 -4.13
C ALA A 665 -22.16 1.08 -5.09
N GLU A 666 -20.83 1.10 -4.95
CA GLU A 666 -19.93 0.30 -5.77
C GLU A 666 -20.07 -1.20 -5.48
N THR A 667 -20.38 -1.58 -4.24
CA THR A 667 -20.72 -2.97 -3.88
C THR A 667 -21.97 -3.44 -4.62
N TYR A 668 -23.03 -2.63 -4.60
CA TYR A 668 -24.28 -2.98 -5.30
C TYR A 668 -24.11 -3.02 -6.82
N LEU A 669 -23.34 -2.10 -7.41
CA LEU A 669 -23.03 -2.09 -8.84
C LEU A 669 -22.25 -3.34 -9.26
N GLU A 670 -21.23 -3.73 -8.49
CA GLU A 670 -20.43 -4.93 -8.77
C GLU A 670 -21.30 -6.20 -8.79
N LEU A 671 -22.17 -6.35 -7.80
CA LEU A 671 -23.11 -7.47 -7.74
C LEU A 671 -24.15 -7.41 -8.87
N ALA A 672 -24.72 -6.23 -9.15
CA ALA A 672 -25.72 -6.06 -10.19
C ALA A 672 -25.17 -6.38 -11.59
N GLU A 673 -23.93 -6.00 -11.88
CA GLU A 673 -23.24 -6.32 -13.14
C GLU A 673 -23.10 -7.84 -13.34
N TRP A 674 -22.76 -8.58 -12.28
CA TRP A 674 -22.69 -10.04 -12.33
C TRP A 674 -24.05 -10.69 -12.63
N TYR A 675 -25.12 -10.24 -11.96
CA TYR A 675 -26.48 -10.74 -12.21
C TYR A 675 -26.98 -10.38 -13.62
N GLU A 676 -26.67 -9.17 -14.10
CA GLU A 676 -26.98 -8.78 -15.47
C GLU A 676 -26.31 -9.73 -16.47
N ARG A 677 -25.02 -10.02 -16.27
CA ARG A 677 -24.20 -10.84 -17.15
C ARG A 677 -24.61 -12.32 -17.18
N THR A 678 -25.30 -12.80 -16.15
CA THR A 678 -25.87 -14.16 -16.08
C THR A 678 -27.33 -14.22 -16.54
N GLY A 679 -27.91 -13.11 -17.01
CA GLY A 679 -29.28 -13.03 -17.52
C GLY A 679 -30.35 -12.84 -16.44
N CYS A 680 -29.96 -12.44 -15.23
CA CYS A 680 -30.81 -12.26 -14.05
C CYS A 680 -31.11 -10.77 -13.81
N GLU A 681 -31.86 -10.16 -14.72
CA GLU A 681 -32.11 -8.71 -14.72
C GLU A 681 -32.97 -8.21 -13.54
N GLU A 682 -33.89 -9.05 -13.02
CA GLU A 682 -34.70 -8.71 -11.84
C GLU A 682 -33.84 -8.53 -10.59
N GLU A 683 -32.90 -9.46 -10.36
CA GLU A 683 -31.91 -9.38 -9.30
C GLU A 683 -31.03 -8.14 -9.43
N ALA A 684 -30.55 -7.86 -10.65
CA ALA A 684 -29.76 -6.66 -10.92
C ALA A 684 -30.53 -5.38 -10.58
N ILE A 685 -31.80 -5.24 -11.00
CA ILE A 685 -32.65 -4.07 -10.69
C ILE A 685 -32.87 -3.93 -9.17
N ALA A 686 -33.02 -5.03 -8.43
CA ALA A 686 -33.18 -4.99 -6.97
C ALA A 686 -31.92 -4.44 -6.28
N LEU A 687 -30.73 -4.93 -6.66
CA LEU A 687 -29.45 -4.44 -6.16
C LEU A 687 -29.21 -2.96 -6.50
N LEU A 688 -29.52 -2.55 -7.73
CA LEU A 688 -29.44 -1.15 -8.15
C LEU A 688 -30.40 -0.25 -7.36
N THR A 689 -31.52 -0.80 -6.90
CA THR A 689 -32.45 -0.08 -6.02
C THR A 689 -31.88 0.07 -4.60
N CYS A 690 -31.12 -0.91 -4.10
CA CYS A 690 -30.38 -0.79 -2.83
C CYS A 690 -29.30 0.29 -2.87
N ALA A 691 -28.75 0.62 -4.06
CA ALA A 691 -27.81 1.72 -4.25
C ALA A 691 -28.47 3.12 -4.12
N GLY A 692 -29.78 3.20 -3.89
CA GLY A 692 -30.52 4.44 -3.73
C GLY A 692 -30.46 5.31 -4.99
N ASN A 693 -30.13 6.59 -4.82
CA ASN A 693 -30.05 7.55 -5.92
C ASN A 693 -28.64 7.69 -6.51
N HIS A 694 -27.79 6.67 -6.41
CA HIS A 694 -26.46 6.73 -7.04
C HIS A 694 -26.59 6.89 -8.57
N PRO A 695 -25.96 7.89 -9.22
CA PRO A 695 -26.27 8.23 -10.61
C PRO A 695 -26.01 7.08 -11.59
N ILE A 696 -24.87 6.40 -11.44
CA ILE A 696 -24.49 5.28 -12.31
C ILE A 696 -25.46 4.11 -12.15
N ALA A 697 -25.93 3.85 -10.93
CA ALA A 697 -26.90 2.80 -10.66
C ALA A 697 -28.26 3.12 -11.31
N LEU A 698 -28.68 4.39 -11.27
CA LEU A 698 -29.91 4.84 -11.93
C LEU A 698 -29.82 4.75 -13.46
N TYR A 699 -28.68 5.10 -14.08
CA TYR A 699 -28.51 4.92 -15.53
C TYR A 699 -28.60 3.45 -15.94
N GLN A 700 -27.93 2.55 -15.21
CA GLN A 700 -28.02 1.11 -15.47
C GLN A 700 -29.45 0.59 -15.25
N LYS A 701 -30.13 1.01 -14.18
CA LYS A 701 -31.51 0.62 -13.87
C LYS A 701 -32.49 1.08 -14.96
N ALA A 702 -32.38 2.33 -15.41
CA ALA A 702 -33.21 2.87 -16.48
C ALA A 702 -33.03 2.07 -17.79
N TRP A 703 -31.79 1.70 -18.12
CA TRP A 703 -31.48 0.88 -19.29
C TRP A 703 -32.11 -0.51 -19.19
N LEU A 704 -32.03 -1.18 -18.04
CA LEU A 704 -32.65 -2.49 -17.81
C LEU A 704 -34.19 -2.41 -17.87
N GLN A 705 -34.81 -1.42 -17.25
CA GLN A 705 -36.26 -1.19 -17.34
C GLN A 705 -36.73 -1.01 -18.78
N ASN A 706 -35.97 -0.24 -19.58
CA ASN A 706 -36.27 -0.06 -21.00
C ASN A 706 -36.19 -1.39 -21.77
N ARG A 707 -35.19 -2.23 -21.49
CA ARG A 707 -35.06 -3.56 -22.09
C ARG A 707 -36.20 -4.52 -21.71
N GLN A 708 -36.78 -4.34 -20.52
CA GLN A 708 -37.96 -5.09 -20.06
C GLN A 708 -39.28 -4.55 -20.62
N GLY A 709 -39.26 -3.48 -21.42
CA GLY A 709 -40.45 -2.85 -21.99
C GLY A 709 -41.16 -1.85 -21.06
N ALA A 710 -40.60 -1.55 -19.89
CA ALA A 710 -41.09 -0.58 -18.92
C ALA A 710 -40.62 0.84 -19.28
N ALA A 711 -41.06 1.35 -20.43
CA ALA A 711 -40.53 2.57 -21.04
C ALA A 711 -40.80 3.85 -20.22
N GLN A 712 -41.93 3.91 -19.51
CA GLN A 712 -42.28 5.07 -18.69
C GLN A 712 -41.39 5.12 -17.44
N GLU A 713 -41.25 4.00 -16.75
CA GLU A 713 -40.39 3.84 -15.57
C GLU A 713 -38.92 4.10 -15.92
N ALA A 714 -38.47 3.62 -17.08
CA ALA A 714 -37.13 3.89 -17.59
C ALA A 714 -36.88 5.38 -17.79
N ARG A 715 -37.84 6.11 -18.37
CA ARG A 715 -37.74 7.56 -18.57
C ARG A 715 -37.71 8.31 -17.25
N GLU A 716 -38.56 7.95 -16.29
CA GLU A 716 -38.59 8.56 -14.96
C GLU A 716 -37.28 8.33 -14.21
N THR A 717 -36.73 7.11 -14.28
CA THR A 717 -35.45 6.76 -13.66
C THR A 717 -34.28 7.48 -14.33
N LEU A 718 -34.29 7.64 -15.66
CA LEU A 718 -33.29 8.41 -16.40
C LEU A 718 -33.30 9.89 -16.01
N GLU A 719 -34.48 10.50 -15.91
CA GLU A 719 -34.60 11.89 -15.46
C GLU A 719 -34.15 12.05 -14.00
N LEU A 720 -34.44 11.07 -13.15
CA LEU A 720 -33.92 11.04 -11.78
C LEU A 720 -32.38 10.97 -11.77
N ALA A 721 -31.76 10.14 -12.62
CA ALA A 721 -30.30 10.05 -12.77
C ALA A 721 -29.69 11.39 -13.18
N ASN A 722 -30.29 12.03 -14.19
CA ASN A 722 -29.89 13.33 -14.72
C ASN A 722 -29.94 14.44 -13.66
N ALA A 723 -30.87 14.35 -12.70
CA ALA A 723 -31.03 15.31 -11.62
C ALA A 723 -29.96 15.18 -10.52
N GLN A 724 -29.31 14.03 -10.36
CA GLN A 724 -28.36 13.79 -9.26
C GLN A 724 -27.05 14.55 -9.40
N SER A 725 -26.41 14.89 -8.28
CA SER A 725 -25.09 15.53 -8.28
C SER A 725 -24.01 14.59 -8.85
N PRO A 726 -23.03 15.10 -9.62
CA PRO A 726 -21.85 14.36 -10.02
C PRO A 726 -20.72 14.33 -8.97
N ASP A 727 -20.93 14.95 -7.80
CA ASP A 727 -19.93 14.99 -6.73
C ASP A 727 -19.55 13.60 -6.23
N TYR A 728 -18.24 13.32 -6.26
CA TYR A 728 -17.63 12.07 -5.82
C TYR A 728 -18.13 10.83 -6.59
N ILE A 729 -18.64 11.02 -7.81
CA ILE A 729 -19.10 9.94 -8.69
C ILE A 729 -18.01 9.64 -9.73
N PHE A 730 -17.19 8.62 -9.45
CA PHE A 730 -15.98 8.28 -10.20
C PHE A 730 -16.11 6.91 -10.90
N PRO A 731 -16.90 6.81 -11.98
CA PRO A 731 -17.12 5.56 -12.69
C PRO A 731 -15.86 5.09 -13.42
N PHE A 732 -15.56 3.79 -13.32
CA PHE A 732 -14.31 3.23 -13.84
C PHE A 732 -14.45 1.97 -14.69
N ARG A 733 -15.61 1.32 -14.68
CA ARG A 733 -15.84 0.03 -15.35
C ARG A 733 -16.11 0.24 -16.85
N PRO A 734 -15.37 -0.37 -17.79
CA PRO A 734 -15.70 -0.32 -19.23
C PRO A 734 -17.13 -0.74 -19.56
N GLU A 735 -17.68 -1.71 -18.82
CA GLU A 735 -19.03 -2.25 -18.93
C GLU A 735 -20.10 -1.17 -18.71
N THR A 736 -19.72 -0.06 -18.05
CA THR A 736 -20.58 1.10 -17.79
C THR A 736 -20.97 1.85 -19.07
N LEU A 737 -20.11 1.81 -20.09
CA LEU A 737 -20.31 2.60 -21.30
C LEU A 737 -21.60 2.23 -22.04
N LYS A 738 -21.98 0.94 -22.08
CA LYS A 738 -23.16 0.48 -22.85
C LYS A 738 -24.47 1.17 -22.45
N TYR A 739 -24.65 1.45 -21.16
CA TYR A 739 -25.86 2.12 -20.67
C TYR A 739 -25.76 3.63 -20.72
N LEU A 740 -24.55 4.20 -20.63
CA LEU A 740 -24.35 5.63 -20.86
C LEU A 740 -24.51 6.00 -22.34
N ASP A 741 -24.07 5.15 -23.27
CA ASP A 741 -24.28 5.31 -24.71
C ASP A 741 -25.79 5.27 -25.05
N TRP A 742 -26.54 4.36 -24.41
CA TRP A 742 -28.00 4.39 -24.50
C TRP A 742 -28.57 5.68 -23.89
N ALA A 743 -28.16 6.06 -22.68
CA ALA A 743 -28.68 7.26 -22.02
C ALA A 743 -28.42 8.54 -22.86
N GLU A 744 -27.26 8.65 -23.49
CA GLU A 744 -26.89 9.73 -24.41
C GLU A 744 -27.85 9.80 -25.62
N SER A 745 -28.27 8.65 -26.15
CA SER A 745 -29.27 8.58 -27.23
C SER A 745 -30.67 9.02 -26.79
N GLN A 746 -30.94 9.04 -25.48
CA GLN A 746 -32.24 9.40 -24.90
C GLN A 746 -32.27 10.81 -24.31
N SER A 747 -31.14 11.35 -23.86
CA SER A 747 -31.08 12.62 -23.12
C SER A 747 -29.79 13.40 -23.41
N ALA A 748 -29.93 14.69 -23.71
CA ALA A 748 -28.82 15.61 -23.94
C ALA A 748 -28.21 16.17 -22.64
N ASN A 749 -27.99 15.31 -21.63
CA ASN A 749 -27.43 15.71 -20.34
C ASN A 749 -25.89 15.64 -20.35
N TRP A 750 -25.23 16.73 -19.96
CA TRP A 750 -23.76 16.80 -19.96
C TRP A 750 -23.10 15.80 -19.00
N LYS A 751 -23.78 15.38 -17.91
CA LYS A 751 -23.22 14.42 -16.94
C LYS A 751 -22.96 13.06 -17.57
N ILE A 752 -23.80 12.65 -18.53
CA ILE A 752 -23.61 11.39 -19.29
C ILE A 752 -22.26 11.44 -20.02
N ASN A 753 -22.01 12.52 -20.76
CA ASN A 753 -20.75 12.75 -21.46
C ASN A 753 -19.55 12.88 -20.50
N TYR A 754 -19.74 13.51 -19.34
CA TYR A 754 -18.71 13.58 -18.31
C TYR A 754 -18.32 12.19 -17.80
N TYR A 755 -19.30 11.36 -17.44
CA TYR A 755 -19.06 9.99 -16.96
C TYR A 755 -18.42 9.10 -18.04
N GLN A 756 -18.90 9.16 -19.29
CA GLN A 756 -18.23 8.50 -20.42
C GLN A 756 -16.77 8.95 -20.54
N GLY A 757 -16.51 10.27 -20.43
CA GLY A 757 -15.17 10.83 -20.46
C GLY A 757 -14.25 10.30 -19.36
N LEU A 758 -14.74 10.18 -18.13
CA LEU A 758 -13.98 9.59 -17.02
C LEU A 758 -13.62 8.13 -17.26
N ILE A 759 -14.58 7.33 -17.76
CA ILE A 759 -14.36 5.91 -18.04
C ILE A 759 -13.35 5.74 -19.17
N TYR A 760 -13.47 6.51 -20.26
CA TYR A 760 -12.48 6.48 -21.34
C TYR A 760 -11.08 6.87 -20.83
N TRP A 761 -10.97 7.84 -19.92
CA TRP A 761 -9.69 8.26 -19.38
C TRP A 761 -9.06 7.20 -18.48
N THR A 762 -9.79 6.64 -17.50
CA THR A 762 -9.22 5.59 -16.63
C THR A 762 -8.80 4.35 -17.43
N ASN A 763 -9.44 4.13 -18.59
CA ASN A 763 -9.13 3.03 -19.51
C ASN A 763 -8.12 3.44 -20.60
N GLN A 764 -7.32 4.48 -20.35
CA GLN A 764 -6.23 4.98 -21.22
C GLN A 764 -6.63 5.44 -22.63
N GLN A 765 -7.93 5.55 -22.92
CA GLN A 765 -8.46 6.09 -24.17
C GLN A 765 -8.63 7.62 -24.09
N LYS A 766 -7.54 8.34 -23.79
CA LYS A 766 -7.52 9.79 -23.53
C LYS A 766 -8.10 10.62 -24.68
N ASP A 767 -7.90 10.19 -25.93
CA ASP A 767 -8.46 10.85 -27.11
C ASP A 767 -10.00 10.82 -27.11
N LYS A 768 -10.61 9.69 -26.73
CA LYS A 768 -12.06 9.59 -26.58
C LYS A 768 -12.55 10.37 -25.36
N ALA A 769 -11.78 10.33 -24.27
CA ALA A 769 -12.10 11.06 -23.05
C ALA A 769 -12.24 12.57 -23.30
N ILE A 770 -11.26 13.17 -23.98
CA ILE A 770 -11.28 14.62 -24.24
C ILE A 770 -12.41 15.01 -25.20
N LEU A 771 -12.73 14.17 -26.19
CA LEU A 771 -13.88 14.39 -27.08
C LEU A 771 -15.18 14.46 -26.29
N LYS A 772 -15.41 13.51 -25.37
CA LYS A 772 -16.59 13.49 -24.51
C LYS A 772 -16.63 14.66 -23.54
N MET A 773 -15.51 14.97 -22.87
CA MET A 773 -15.46 16.08 -21.92
C MET A 773 -15.63 17.47 -22.57
N ASN A 774 -15.30 17.63 -23.85
CA ASN A 774 -15.54 18.87 -24.59
C ASN A 774 -17.05 19.13 -24.84
N LEU A 775 -17.90 18.10 -24.78
CA LEU A 775 -19.37 18.25 -24.92
C LEU A 775 -20.04 18.76 -23.63
N CYS A 776 -19.28 18.96 -22.56
CA CYS A 776 -19.81 19.32 -21.24
C CYS A 776 -19.70 20.82 -20.92
N ASP A 777 -19.57 21.68 -21.94
CA ASP A 777 -19.48 23.13 -21.73
C ASP A 777 -20.75 23.69 -21.06
N ASN A 778 -20.58 24.70 -20.20
CA ASN A 778 -21.64 25.33 -19.39
C ASN A 778 -22.26 24.45 -18.29
N SER A 779 -21.56 23.40 -17.85
CA SER A 779 -21.98 22.51 -16.76
C SER A 779 -22.27 23.19 -15.41
N GLY A 780 -21.74 24.39 -15.16
CA GLY A 780 -21.73 25.02 -13.82
C GLY A 780 -20.91 24.24 -12.78
N TYR A 781 -20.12 23.26 -13.20
CA TYR A 781 -19.42 22.32 -12.32
C TYR A 781 -17.90 22.49 -12.42
N ALA A 782 -17.30 23.20 -11.47
CA ALA A 782 -15.86 23.50 -11.47
C ALA A 782 -14.94 22.26 -11.51
N PRO A 783 -15.22 21.15 -10.80
CA PRO A 783 -14.39 19.95 -10.86
C PRO A 783 -14.26 19.35 -12.27
N LEU A 784 -15.30 19.43 -13.11
CA LEU A 784 -15.20 18.99 -14.51
C LEU A 784 -14.13 19.78 -15.29
N TYR A 785 -14.08 21.09 -15.14
CA TYR A 785 -13.08 21.91 -15.82
C TYR A 785 -11.67 21.63 -15.28
N LEU A 786 -11.53 21.40 -13.97
CA LEU A 786 -10.26 20.99 -13.38
C LEU A 786 -9.79 19.61 -13.88
N SER A 787 -10.69 18.64 -14.01
CA SER A 787 -10.38 17.32 -14.60
C SER A 787 -10.02 17.46 -16.08
N ARG A 788 -10.82 18.18 -16.87
CA ARG A 788 -10.59 18.37 -18.32
C ARG A 788 -9.30 19.13 -18.63
N ALA A 789 -8.91 20.07 -17.78
CA ALA A 789 -7.64 20.79 -17.90
C ALA A 789 -6.42 19.85 -17.85
N GLN A 790 -6.52 18.69 -17.19
CA GLN A 790 -5.42 17.71 -17.13
C GLN A 790 -5.26 16.89 -18.42
N LEU A 791 -6.26 16.93 -19.31
CA LEU A 791 -6.22 16.32 -20.64
C LEU A 791 -5.83 17.32 -21.74
N LYS A 792 -5.52 18.57 -21.36
CA LYS A 792 -5.16 19.67 -22.27
C LYS A 792 -3.79 20.21 -21.92
N GLU A 793 -3.19 20.95 -22.85
CA GLU A 793 -1.93 21.67 -22.65
C GLU A 793 -2.05 23.13 -23.11
N GLY A 794 -1.07 23.97 -22.73
CA GLY A 794 -0.96 25.37 -23.14
C GLY A 794 -2.20 26.22 -22.85
N GLU A 795 -2.56 27.09 -23.78
CA GLU A 795 -3.69 28.03 -23.62
C GLU A 795 -5.04 27.33 -23.39
N ALA A 796 -5.26 26.16 -24.00
CA ALA A 796 -6.49 25.41 -23.83
C ALA A 796 -6.65 24.87 -22.41
N ARG A 797 -5.54 24.46 -21.77
CA ARG A 797 -5.51 24.10 -20.36
C ARG A 797 -5.80 25.30 -19.47
N LEU A 798 -5.14 26.44 -19.73
CA LEU A 798 -5.37 27.67 -18.95
C LEU A 798 -6.82 28.14 -19.05
N ALA A 799 -7.45 28.06 -20.22
CA ALA A 799 -8.85 28.42 -20.42
C ALA A 799 -9.79 27.62 -19.51
N ASP A 800 -9.58 26.31 -19.36
CA ASP A 800 -10.37 25.48 -18.45
C ASP A 800 -10.09 25.83 -16.98
N LEU A 801 -8.84 26.11 -16.60
CA LEU A 801 -8.50 26.53 -15.23
C LEU A 801 -9.15 27.88 -14.86
N ILE A 802 -9.17 28.85 -15.80
CA ILE A 802 -9.86 30.12 -15.62
C ILE A 802 -11.37 29.91 -15.55
N LYS A 803 -11.93 29.02 -16.38
CA LYS A 803 -13.36 28.70 -16.33
C LYS A 803 -13.75 28.04 -15.02
N ALA A 804 -12.91 27.14 -14.49
CA ALA A 804 -13.07 26.59 -13.15
C ALA A 804 -13.08 27.71 -12.10
N GLU A 805 -12.16 28.69 -12.20
CA GLU A 805 -12.05 29.79 -11.24
C GLU A 805 -13.28 30.70 -11.25
N GLN A 806 -13.81 30.97 -12.45
CA GLN A 806 -15.04 31.73 -12.63
C GLN A 806 -16.28 31.00 -12.10
N THR A 807 -16.27 29.67 -12.14
CA THR A 807 -17.38 28.81 -11.69
C THR A 807 -17.35 28.64 -10.17
N ASP A 808 -16.20 28.24 -9.61
CA ASP A 808 -15.95 28.17 -8.18
C ASP A 808 -14.47 28.49 -7.86
N PRO A 809 -14.18 29.68 -7.28
CA PRO A 809 -12.83 30.08 -6.91
C PRO A 809 -12.38 29.40 -5.60
N SER A 810 -12.36 28.07 -5.56
CA SER A 810 -11.88 27.26 -4.43
C SER A 810 -10.34 27.27 -4.33
N TRP A 811 -9.80 26.81 -3.19
CA TRP A 811 -8.35 26.68 -3.02
C TRP A 811 -7.74 25.70 -4.03
N ARG A 812 -8.48 24.67 -4.47
CA ARG A 812 -8.04 23.71 -5.50
C ARG A 812 -7.89 24.37 -6.86
N THR A 813 -8.80 25.26 -7.20
CA THR A 813 -8.67 26.07 -8.42
C THR A 813 -7.44 27.00 -8.34
N GLY A 814 -7.23 27.63 -7.19
CA GLY A 814 -6.02 28.43 -6.95
C GLY A 814 -4.75 27.61 -7.05
N MET A 815 -4.75 26.38 -6.51
CA MET A 815 -3.63 25.45 -6.60
C MET A 815 -3.34 25.04 -8.05
N ALA A 816 -4.37 24.72 -8.83
CA ALA A 816 -4.23 24.33 -10.22
C ALA A 816 -3.64 25.48 -11.07
N LEU A 817 -4.11 26.72 -10.87
CA LEU A 817 -3.56 27.92 -11.50
C LEU A 817 -2.10 28.17 -11.09
N LEU A 818 -1.77 28.04 -9.79
CA LEU A 818 -0.40 28.19 -9.31
C LEU A 818 0.52 27.16 -9.94
N ASN A 819 0.11 25.89 -10.01
CA ASN A 819 0.88 24.84 -10.66
C ASN A 819 1.09 25.12 -12.16
N TYR A 820 0.07 25.61 -12.87
CA TYR A 820 0.20 26.04 -14.26
C TYR A 820 1.24 27.17 -14.42
N TYR A 821 1.11 28.27 -13.67
CA TYR A 821 2.04 29.40 -13.79
C TYR A 821 3.47 29.06 -13.35
N ILE A 822 3.66 28.13 -12.42
CA ILE A 822 4.98 27.59 -12.05
C ILE A 822 5.58 26.80 -13.21
N ALA A 823 4.80 25.94 -13.88
CA ALA A 823 5.28 25.18 -15.03
C ALA A 823 5.71 26.11 -16.18
N GLU A 824 4.97 27.20 -16.41
CA GLU A 824 5.31 28.25 -17.37
C GLU A 824 6.39 29.23 -16.89
N SER A 825 6.94 29.04 -15.68
CA SER A 825 7.89 29.98 -15.04
C SER A 825 7.40 31.44 -14.97
N ASN A 826 6.09 31.68 -14.97
CA ASN A 826 5.48 33.00 -14.87
C ASN A 826 5.34 33.43 -13.40
N TRP A 827 6.46 33.76 -12.78
CA TRP A 827 6.55 34.01 -11.34
C TRP A 827 5.73 35.22 -10.86
N ASP A 828 5.52 36.23 -11.72
CA ASP A 828 4.67 37.37 -11.39
C ASP A 828 3.21 36.93 -11.21
N LYS A 829 2.70 36.07 -12.10
CA LYS A 829 1.37 35.47 -11.94
C LYS A 829 1.29 34.53 -10.75
N VAL A 830 2.35 33.77 -10.44
CA VAL A 830 2.41 32.95 -9.22
C VAL A 830 2.24 33.83 -7.96
N VAL A 831 2.92 34.98 -7.90
CA VAL A 831 2.80 35.92 -6.78
C VAL A 831 1.40 36.56 -6.73
N GLU A 832 0.84 36.97 -7.87
CA GLU A 832 -0.50 37.55 -7.97
C GLU A 832 -1.58 36.57 -7.48
N THR A 833 -1.62 35.36 -8.06
CA THR A 833 -2.57 34.30 -7.72
C THR A 833 -2.34 33.82 -6.29
N GLY A 834 -1.09 33.61 -5.87
CA GLY A 834 -0.74 33.16 -4.53
C GLY A 834 -1.20 34.14 -3.46
N LYS A 835 -0.98 35.45 -3.69
CA LYS A 835 -1.46 36.52 -2.80
C LYS A 835 -2.99 36.58 -2.72
N LYS A 836 -3.68 36.38 -3.84
CA LYS A 836 -5.16 36.32 -3.90
C LYS A 836 -5.68 35.17 -3.04
N TYR A 837 -5.14 33.96 -3.22
CA TYR A 837 -5.64 32.75 -2.57
C TYR A 837 -5.20 32.59 -1.12
N ILE A 838 -3.98 32.98 -0.75
CA ILE A 838 -3.55 32.95 0.66
C ILE A 838 -4.37 33.93 1.52
N ARG A 839 -4.87 35.03 0.94
CA ARG A 839 -5.79 35.93 1.65
C ARG A 839 -7.13 35.25 1.95
N LYS A 840 -7.62 34.41 1.03
CA LYS A 840 -8.88 33.68 1.17
C LYS A 840 -8.73 32.43 2.04
N TYR A 841 -7.57 31.79 2.01
CA TYR A 841 -7.25 30.54 2.70
C TYR A 841 -5.92 30.65 3.47
N PRO A 842 -5.85 31.47 4.54
CA PRO A 842 -4.59 31.81 5.21
C PRO A 842 -3.89 30.60 5.86
N ASP A 843 -4.65 29.59 6.28
CA ASP A 843 -4.11 28.38 6.91
C ASP A 843 -3.76 27.27 5.90
N ASN A 844 -4.05 27.45 4.60
CA ASN A 844 -3.73 26.46 3.58
C ASN A 844 -2.24 26.52 3.22
N TYR A 845 -1.45 25.68 3.88
CA TYR A 845 0.00 25.66 3.69
C TYR A 845 0.41 25.22 2.27
N TYR A 846 -0.40 24.43 1.55
CA TYR A 846 -0.07 24.08 0.17
C TYR A 846 0.00 25.34 -0.71
N ILE A 847 -1.02 26.20 -0.64
CA ILE A 847 -1.02 27.50 -1.33
C ILE A 847 0.11 28.38 -0.80
N GLY A 848 0.29 28.39 0.52
CA GLY A 848 1.34 29.15 1.20
C GLY A 848 2.73 28.82 0.67
N LEU A 849 3.07 27.54 0.51
CA LEU A 849 4.37 27.09 0.01
C LEU A 849 4.59 27.47 -1.47
N LYS A 850 3.57 27.33 -2.32
CA LYS A 850 3.65 27.77 -3.73
C LYS A 850 3.81 29.28 -3.83
N TYR A 851 3.10 30.04 -3.01
CA TYR A 851 3.24 31.49 -2.92
C TYR A 851 4.61 31.91 -2.39
N ALA A 852 5.11 31.26 -1.34
CA ALA A 852 6.46 31.48 -0.81
C ALA A 852 7.53 31.22 -1.89
N ASN A 853 7.37 30.18 -2.69
CA ASN A 853 8.25 29.91 -3.82
C ASN A 853 8.21 31.05 -4.87
N GLY A 854 7.02 31.53 -5.24
CA GLY A 854 6.89 32.69 -6.13
C GLY A 854 7.53 33.97 -5.56
N LEU A 855 7.39 34.23 -4.26
CA LEU A 855 8.08 35.35 -3.59
C LEU A 855 9.59 35.19 -3.64
N CYS A 856 10.10 33.96 -3.46
CA CYS A 856 11.52 33.65 -3.56
C CYS A 856 12.05 33.94 -4.98
N GLU A 857 11.36 33.43 -6.00
CA GLU A 857 11.78 33.59 -7.40
C GLU A 857 11.69 35.03 -7.91
N THR A 858 10.75 35.82 -7.40
CA THR A 858 10.63 37.27 -7.66
C THR A 858 11.49 38.15 -6.76
N ARG A 859 12.48 37.57 -6.05
CA ARG A 859 13.45 38.27 -5.17
C ARG A 859 12.85 38.96 -3.95
N GLN A 860 11.63 38.60 -3.54
CA GLN A 860 10.96 39.09 -2.35
C GLN A 860 11.31 38.23 -1.11
N TYR A 861 12.60 37.99 -0.88
CA TYR A 861 13.07 36.99 0.10
C TYR A 861 12.61 37.27 1.54
N GLY A 862 12.60 38.54 1.97
CA GLY A 862 12.13 38.90 3.32
C GLY A 862 10.66 38.54 3.55
N SER A 863 9.81 38.79 2.56
CA SER A 863 8.40 38.40 2.60
C SER A 863 8.23 36.87 2.56
N CYS A 864 9.04 36.18 1.75
CA CYS A 864 9.07 34.72 1.69
C CYS A 864 9.42 34.11 3.06
N ILE A 865 10.55 34.53 3.65
CA ILE A 865 11.02 34.06 4.95
C ILE A 865 10.00 34.38 6.06
N SER A 866 9.42 35.59 6.06
CA SER A 866 8.39 35.94 7.04
C SER A 866 7.13 35.09 6.90
N LEU A 867 6.70 34.76 5.68
CA LEU A 867 5.55 33.89 5.45
C LEU A 867 5.83 32.47 5.98
N LEU A 868 6.98 31.90 5.63
CA LEU A 868 7.40 30.57 6.08
C LEU A 868 7.51 30.48 7.60
N SER A 869 8.06 31.50 8.27
CA SER A 869 8.21 31.53 9.74
C SER A 869 6.87 31.51 10.52
N LYS A 870 5.76 31.87 9.87
CA LYS A 870 4.42 31.92 10.48
C LYS A 870 3.54 30.74 10.06
N MET A 871 4.02 29.92 9.13
CA MET A 871 3.28 28.80 8.58
C MET A 871 3.47 27.56 9.45
N GLN A 872 2.41 26.75 9.56
CA GLN A 872 2.51 25.39 10.08
C GLN A 872 2.26 24.41 8.94
N VAL A 873 3.30 23.67 8.57
CA VAL A 873 3.21 22.59 7.58
C VAL A 873 2.95 21.28 8.32
N LEU A 874 1.95 20.53 7.86
CA LEU A 874 1.74 19.14 8.24
C LEU A 874 2.27 18.30 7.07
N PRO A 875 3.49 17.76 7.16
CA PRO A 875 4.15 17.14 6.02
C PRO A 875 3.47 15.82 5.64
N ASN A 876 3.60 15.45 4.38
CA ASN A 876 3.49 14.05 3.97
C ASN A 876 4.82 13.32 4.18
N GLU A 877 4.81 11.99 4.10
CA GLU A 877 6.03 11.20 4.28
C GLU A 877 7.12 11.64 3.28
N GLY A 878 8.32 11.91 3.80
CA GLY A 878 9.46 12.37 2.98
C GLY A 878 9.38 13.82 2.47
N SER A 879 8.40 14.62 2.91
CA SER A 879 8.28 16.02 2.48
C SER A 879 9.48 16.88 2.88
N TYR A 880 10.05 17.60 1.92
CA TYR A 880 11.14 18.56 2.16
C TYR A 880 10.84 19.97 1.61
N ALA A 881 9.66 20.17 1.01
CA ALA A 881 9.37 21.36 0.19
C ALA A 881 9.48 22.68 0.97
N GLY A 882 8.94 22.73 2.20
CA GLY A 882 9.01 23.93 3.04
C GLY A 882 10.45 24.34 3.35
N ARG A 883 11.28 23.36 3.73
CA ARG A 883 12.70 23.57 4.01
C ARG A 883 13.50 23.95 2.77
N ALA A 884 13.21 23.35 1.62
CA ALA A 884 13.86 23.71 0.35
C ALA A 884 13.64 25.19 0.02
N VAL A 885 12.39 25.69 0.10
CA VAL A 885 12.09 27.10 -0.18
C VAL A 885 12.73 28.01 0.87
N TYR A 886 12.71 27.64 2.15
CA TYR A 886 13.37 28.42 3.22
C TYR A 886 14.88 28.57 3.00
N ARG A 887 15.57 27.47 2.70
CA ARG A 887 17.01 27.46 2.39
C ARG A 887 17.30 28.30 1.14
N ALA A 888 16.53 28.10 0.07
CA ALA A 888 16.68 28.85 -1.17
C ALA A 888 16.52 30.36 -0.95
N ALA A 889 15.48 30.79 -0.24
CA ALA A 889 15.24 32.21 0.04
C ALA A 889 16.39 32.86 0.80
N ASN A 890 16.92 32.18 1.82
CA ASN A 890 18.06 32.67 2.60
C ASN A 890 19.36 32.72 1.77
N LEU A 891 19.66 31.67 1.00
CA LEU A 891 20.86 31.64 0.15
C LEU A 891 20.79 32.67 -0.98
N TYR A 892 19.65 32.82 -1.66
CA TYR A 892 19.46 33.83 -2.69
C TYR A 892 19.54 35.24 -2.13
N GLN A 893 18.99 35.46 -0.93
CA GLN A 893 19.15 36.72 -0.23
C GLN A 893 20.63 37.01 0.09
N ALA A 894 21.38 36.00 0.54
CA ALA A 894 22.81 36.14 0.81
C ALA A 894 23.61 36.49 -0.46
N MET A 895 23.32 35.83 -1.59
CA MET A 895 23.95 36.14 -2.88
C MET A 895 23.65 37.59 -3.33
N ASP A 896 22.41 38.05 -3.20
CA ASP A 896 22.02 39.43 -3.52
C ASP A 896 22.61 40.46 -2.54
N GLN A 897 22.81 40.11 -1.27
CA GLN A 897 23.48 40.96 -0.29
C GLN A 897 24.99 41.03 -0.55
N PHE A 898 25.61 39.89 -0.90
CA PHE A 898 27.02 39.80 -1.27
C PHE A 898 27.34 40.67 -2.48
N SER A 899 26.54 40.59 -3.55
CA SER A 899 26.72 41.45 -4.75
C SER A 899 26.59 42.94 -4.42
N LYS A 900 25.77 43.29 -3.42
CA LYS A 900 25.60 44.66 -2.89
C LYS A 900 26.61 45.03 -1.79
N ARG A 901 27.65 44.20 -1.55
CA ARG A 901 28.70 44.39 -0.53
C ARG A 901 28.19 44.48 0.91
N ARG A 902 27.01 43.90 1.21
CA ARG A 902 26.41 43.83 2.55
C ARG A 902 26.85 42.53 3.24
N TYR A 903 28.13 42.43 3.55
CA TYR A 903 28.76 41.18 3.97
C TYR A 903 28.20 40.61 5.28
N ASP A 904 28.01 41.41 6.33
CA ASP A 904 27.48 40.91 7.60
C ASP A 904 26.03 40.42 7.48
N ALA A 905 25.23 41.07 6.62
CA ALA A 905 23.89 40.60 6.29
C ALA A 905 23.93 39.27 5.53
N ALA A 906 24.86 39.14 4.57
CA ALA A 906 25.06 37.90 3.82
C ALA A 906 25.45 36.74 4.74
N LEU A 907 26.37 36.95 5.70
CA LEU A 907 26.73 35.95 6.71
C LEU A 907 25.52 35.53 7.55
N LYS A 908 24.67 36.48 7.96
CA LYS A 908 23.44 36.18 8.72
C LYS A 908 22.47 35.31 7.90
N SER A 909 22.26 35.65 6.63
CA SER A 909 21.38 34.88 5.74
C SER A 909 21.96 33.49 5.41
N ILE A 910 23.27 33.36 5.20
CA ILE A 910 23.93 32.05 5.05
C ILE A 910 23.68 31.21 6.31
N LYS A 911 23.88 31.79 7.50
CA LYS A 911 23.68 31.04 8.75
C LYS A 911 22.24 30.61 8.96
N ALA A 912 21.27 31.47 8.64
CA ALA A 912 19.86 31.14 8.71
C ALA A 912 19.50 29.98 7.75
N SER A 913 20.16 29.89 6.59
CA SER A 913 19.92 28.80 5.62
C SER A 913 20.29 27.40 6.15
N GLU A 914 21.11 27.32 7.21
CA GLU A 914 21.47 26.05 7.87
C GLU A 914 20.41 25.55 8.85
N GLU A 915 19.45 26.39 9.26
CA GLU A 915 18.43 26.02 10.23
C GLU A 915 17.45 24.98 9.68
N TRP A 916 16.81 24.21 10.56
CA TRP A 916 15.81 23.21 10.21
C TRP A 916 14.50 23.51 10.95
N PRO A 917 13.68 24.45 10.45
CA PRO A 917 12.50 24.90 11.19
C PRO A 917 11.42 23.82 11.19
N GLU A 918 11.12 23.26 12.37
CA GLU A 918 10.14 22.16 12.49
C GLU A 918 8.72 22.56 12.15
N ASN A 919 8.38 23.86 12.25
CA ASN A 919 7.10 24.39 11.79
C ASN A 919 6.90 24.21 10.27
N LEU A 920 7.98 23.94 9.52
CA LEU A 920 7.94 23.60 8.09
C LEU A 920 7.86 22.08 7.83
N GLY A 921 7.57 21.29 8.87
CA GLY A 921 7.32 19.86 8.73
C GLY A 921 8.57 19.02 8.46
N VAL A 922 9.75 19.49 8.89
CA VAL A 922 11.02 18.78 8.72
C VAL A 922 11.78 18.67 10.04
N GLY A 923 12.48 17.57 10.23
CA GLY A 923 13.47 17.43 11.29
C GLY A 923 14.90 17.47 10.74
N LYS A 924 15.88 17.77 11.59
CA LYS A 924 17.30 17.83 11.22
C LYS A 924 17.93 16.42 11.10
N PRO A 925 18.57 16.07 9.96
CA PRO A 925 19.39 14.87 9.81
C PRO A 925 20.66 14.90 10.68
N TYR A 926 21.44 13.82 10.66
CA TYR A 926 22.78 13.85 11.26
C TYR A 926 23.68 14.85 10.55
N ASP A 927 24.62 15.47 11.27
CA ASP A 927 25.49 16.51 10.72
C ASP A 927 26.37 16.04 9.57
N ASP A 928 26.75 14.75 9.55
CA ASP A 928 27.54 14.11 8.48
C ASP A 928 26.74 13.84 7.20
N GLN A 929 25.40 13.89 7.27
CA GLN A 929 24.52 13.76 6.10
C GLN A 929 24.18 15.09 5.44
N ILE A 930 24.53 16.22 6.06
CA ILE A 930 24.20 17.55 5.55
C ILE A 930 25.34 18.05 4.66
N ASP A 931 25.09 18.14 3.35
CA ASP A 931 26.03 18.79 2.43
C ASP A 931 25.97 20.32 2.58
N LYS A 932 26.97 20.87 3.29
CA LYS A 932 27.15 22.31 3.54
C LYS A 932 28.09 23.00 2.55
N ARG A 933 28.54 22.34 1.48
CA ARG A 933 29.55 22.92 0.58
C ARG A 933 29.14 24.27 -0.01
N LEU A 934 27.86 24.46 -0.30
CA LEU A 934 27.34 25.72 -0.84
C LEU A 934 27.41 26.86 0.18
N GLU A 935 26.92 26.62 1.40
CA GLU A 935 26.98 27.53 2.53
C GLU A 935 28.43 27.92 2.84
N ASP A 936 29.31 26.92 3.02
CA ASP A 936 30.72 27.11 3.35
C ASP A 936 31.46 27.88 2.24
N TYR A 937 31.19 27.57 0.97
CA TYR A 937 31.79 28.27 -0.17
C TYR A 937 31.34 29.74 -0.23
N LEU A 938 30.05 30.01 -0.04
CA LEU A 938 29.55 31.39 0.01
C LEU A 938 30.13 32.18 1.19
N GLU A 939 30.22 31.56 2.36
CA GLU A 939 30.82 32.18 3.55
C GLU A 939 32.31 32.48 3.31
N ALA A 940 33.05 31.57 2.66
CA ALA A 940 34.43 31.80 2.27
C ALA A 940 34.56 33.03 1.36
N LYS A 941 33.71 33.16 0.33
CA LYS A 941 33.70 34.33 -0.57
C LYS A 941 33.39 35.64 0.16
N VAL A 942 32.53 35.60 1.17
CA VAL A 942 32.28 36.78 2.02
C VAL A 942 33.54 37.17 2.80
N TYR A 943 34.21 36.23 3.47
CA TYR A 943 35.43 36.53 4.24
C TYR A 943 36.60 36.97 3.36
N GLU A 944 36.76 36.41 2.15
CA GLU A 944 37.74 36.89 1.16
C GLU A 944 37.55 38.39 0.90
N LYS A 945 36.30 38.83 0.70
CA LYS A 945 36.00 40.25 0.46
C LYS A 945 36.09 41.14 1.69
N LYS A 946 35.99 40.58 2.89
CA LYS A 946 36.26 41.28 4.16
C LYS A 946 37.75 41.36 4.52
N GLY A 947 38.63 40.68 3.78
CA GLY A 947 40.06 40.60 4.07
C GLY A 947 40.41 39.60 5.18
N GLU A 948 39.48 38.76 5.59
CA GLU A 948 39.67 37.74 6.63
C GLU A 948 40.17 36.42 6.01
N THR A 949 41.33 36.47 5.34
CA THR A 949 41.87 35.39 4.50
C THR A 949 42.01 34.05 5.22
N ALA A 950 42.36 34.05 6.52
CA ALA A 950 42.49 32.81 7.30
C ALA A 950 41.15 32.06 7.45
N LYS A 951 40.05 32.80 7.67
CA LYS A 951 38.71 32.20 7.78
C LYS A 951 38.23 31.67 6.44
N ALA A 952 38.44 32.46 5.38
CA ALA A 952 38.13 32.02 4.02
C ALA A 952 38.88 30.74 3.66
N GLN A 953 40.19 30.69 3.92
CA GLN A 953 41.02 29.51 3.64
C GLN A 953 40.53 28.27 4.39
N THR A 954 40.16 28.42 5.67
CA THR A 954 39.62 27.32 6.49
C THR A 954 38.32 26.74 5.89
N LEU A 955 37.44 27.58 5.37
CA LEU A 955 36.19 27.14 4.74
C LEU A 955 36.43 26.52 3.37
N LEU A 956 37.31 27.10 2.54
CA LEU A 956 37.71 26.50 1.26
C LEU A 956 38.38 25.14 1.48
N ASP A 957 39.16 24.98 2.56
CA ASP A 957 39.72 23.69 2.95
C ASP A 957 38.62 22.66 3.16
N LYS A 958 37.60 22.97 3.96
CA LYS A 958 36.43 22.10 4.19
C LYS A 958 35.71 21.73 2.89
N VAL A 959 35.45 22.71 2.01
CA VAL A 959 34.78 22.47 0.72
C VAL A 959 35.62 21.57 -0.19
N SER A 960 36.94 21.82 -0.25
CA SER A 960 37.87 21.08 -1.10
C SER A 960 38.17 19.66 -0.60
N SER A 961 38.06 19.42 0.71
CA SER A 961 38.30 18.11 1.33
C SER A 961 37.04 17.24 1.44
N HIS A 962 35.89 17.73 0.99
CA HIS A 962 34.65 16.98 1.07
C HIS A 962 34.74 15.71 0.19
N PRO A 963 34.36 14.52 0.69
CA PRO A 963 34.39 13.30 -0.10
C PRO A 963 33.49 13.40 -1.33
N THR A 964 33.95 12.90 -2.47
CA THR A 964 33.15 12.85 -3.70
C THR A 964 32.42 11.52 -3.80
N SER A 965 31.11 11.56 -4.01
CA SER A 965 30.31 10.35 -4.23
C SER A 965 30.72 9.65 -5.52
N THR A 966 30.87 8.32 -5.46
CA THR A 966 31.15 7.46 -6.63
C THR A 966 29.89 6.85 -7.23
N ARG A 967 28.74 6.95 -6.54
CA ARG A 967 27.48 6.30 -6.94
C ARG A 967 26.61 7.19 -7.83
N ASN A 968 26.50 8.48 -7.50
CA ASN A 968 25.74 9.47 -8.26
C ASN A 968 26.51 10.78 -8.36
N PHE A 969 26.32 11.53 -9.45
CA PHE A 969 26.94 12.85 -9.60
C PHE A 969 26.20 13.92 -8.81
N GLU A 970 26.94 14.71 -8.02
CA GLU A 970 26.47 15.86 -7.26
C GLU A 970 27.01 17.17 -7.85
N SER A 971 26.15 18.14 -8.15
CA SER A 971 26.58 19.47 -8.65
C SER A 971 27.46 20.24 -7.69
N ALA A 972 27.41 19.93 -6.40
CA ALA A 972 28.31 20.49 -5.39
C ALA A 972 29.78 20.08 -5.60
N HIS A 973 30.07 19.06 -6.43
CA HIS A 973 31.43 18.79 -6.92
C HIS A 973 32.02 20.00 -7.67
N LEU A 974 31.20 20.83 -8.32
CA LEU A 974 31.65 22.09 -8.91
C LEU A 974 32.29 23.01 -7.87
N LEU A 975 31.68 23.13 -6.69
CA LEU A 975 32.20 23.97 -5.62
C LEU A 975 33.52 23.43 -5.07
N THR A 976 33.67 22.10 -4.97
CA THR A 976 34.93 21.45 -4.62
C THR A 976 36.03 21.78 -5.63
N ALA A 977 35.75 21.69 -6.94
CA ALA A 977 36.71 22.03 -8.00
C ALA A 977 37.10 23.52 -7.98
N LEU A 978 36.13 24.40 -7.76
CA LEU A 978 36.38 25.85 -7.65
C LEU A 978 37.20 26.19 -6.40
N ALA A 979 36.90 25.58 -5.25
CA ALA A 979 37.67 25.77 -4.03
C ALA A 979 39.13 25.29 -4.18
N LEU A 980 39.37 24.17 -4.88
CA LEU A 980 40.73 23.72 -5.21
C LEU A 980 41.47 24.73 -6.09
N ARG A 981 40.80 25.29 -7.11
CA ARG A 981 41.37 26.33 -7.96
C ARG A 981 41.72 27.60 -7.18
N ASP A 982 40.82 28.05 -6.31
CA ASP A 982 41.02 29.24 -5.46
C ASP A 982 42.21 29.07 -4.49
N LYS A 983 42.52 27.82 -4.12
CA LYS A 983 43.68 27.44 -3.31
C LYS A 983 44.98 27.29 -4.10
N GLY A 984 44.96 27.56 -5.41
CA GLY A 984 46.11 27.36 -6.30
C GLY A 984 46.38 25.89 -6.67
N LYS A 985 45.47 24.96 -6.37
CA LYS A 985 45.59 23.52 -6.69
C LYS A 985 44.93 23.18 -8.02
N GLN A 986 45.30 23.91 -9.08
CA GLN A 986 44.70 23.80 -10.41
C GLN A 986 44.74 22.37 -10.98
N ALA A 987 45.88 21.68 -10.84
CA ALA A 987 46.03 20.31 -11.35
C ALA A 987 45.10 19.29 -10.67
N GLU A 988 44.82 19.46 -9.36
CA GLU A 988 43.88 18.60 -8.64
C GLU A 988 42.43 18.88 -9.09
N ALA A 989 42.08 20.16 -9.29
CA ALA A 989 40.76 20.57 -9.77
C ALA A 989 40.48 20.06 -11.20
N ASP A 990 41.43 20.21 -12.11
CA ASP A 990 41.30 19.74 -13.49
C ASP A 990 41.16 18.22 -13.57
N LYS A 991 41.88 17.48 -12.70
CA LYS A 991 41.75 16.02 -12.59
C LYS A 991 40.35 15.59 -12.13
N LEU A 992 39.79 16.29 -11.13
CA LEU A 992 38.44 16.02 -10.64
C LEU A 992 37.39 16.24 -11.75
N VAL A 993 37.46 17.37 -12.45
CA VAL A 993 36.51 17.70 -13.53
C VAL A 993 36.62 16.72 -14.69
N ALA A 994 37.83 16.28 -15.04
CA ALA A 994 38.05 15.26 -16.06
C ALA A 994 37.43 13.90 -15.68
N SER A 995 37.40 13.57 -14.37
CA SER A 995 36.78 12.33 -13.89
C SER A 995 35.28 12.31 -14.13
N TRP A 996 34.57 13.44 -13.99
CA TRP A 996 33.11 13.48 -14.14
C TRP A 996 32.63 12.99 -15.51
N LYS A 997 33.36 13.32 -16.58
CA LYS A 997 33.04 12.84 -17.94
C LYS A 997 33.25 11.34 -18.10
N LYS A 998 34.18 10.76 -17.35
CA LYS A 998 34.49 9.34 -17.36
C LYS A 998 33.50 8.55 -16.52
N ASP A 999 33.22 9.05 -15.32
CA ASP A 999 32.46 8.35 -14.29
C ASP A 999 30.95 8.54 -14.50
N PHE A 1000 30.53 9.67 -15.08
CA PHE A 1000 29.13 10.02 -15.32
C PHE A 1000 28.88 10.61 -16.73
N PRO A 1001 29.23 9.90 -17.82
CA PRO A 1001 29.18 10.44 -19.18
C PRO A 1001 27.79 10.94 -19.61
N GLU A 1002 26.73 10.25 -19.17
CA GLU A 1002 25.33 10.57 -19.50
C GLU A 1002 24.69 11.61 -18.56
N SER A 1003 25.41 12.08 -17.53
CA SER A 1003 24.88 13.03 -16.56
C SER A 1003 24.89 14.45 -17.11
N LYS A 1004 23.71 14.95 -17.50
CA LYS A 1004 23.53 16.38 -17.86
C LYS A 1004 24.03 17.34 -16.76
N PRO A 1005 23.77 17.10 -15.46
CA PRO A 1005 24.40 17.89 -14.40
C PRO A 1005 25.93 17.90 -14.42
N ALA A 1006 26.57 16.74 -14.67
CA ALA A 1006 28.02 16.64 -14.75
C ALA A 1006 28.58 17.44 -15.94
N GLN A 1007 27.95 17.30 -17.11
CA GLN A 1007 28.29 18.05 -18.31
C GLN A 1007 28.15 19.56 -18.07
N TRP A 1008 27.07 19.97 -17.39
CA TRP A 1008 26.83 21.36 -17.03
C TRP A 1008 27.92 21.91 -16.09
N CYS A 1009 28.23 21.20 -15.01
CA CYS A 1009 29.28 21.59 -14.07
C CYS A 1009 30.65 21.72 -14.75
N ALA A 1010 31.00 20.79 -15.65
CA ALA A 1010 32.24 20.86 -16.42
C ALA A 1010 32.28 22.10 -17.33
N ALA A 1011 31.18 22.42 -18.02
CA ALA A 1011 31.07 23.61 -18.86
C ALA A 1011 31.26 24.90 -18.04
N VAL A 1012 30.63 25.01 -16.87
CA VAL A 1012 30.80 26.15 -15.96
C VAL A 1012 32.23 26.27 -15.46
N TYR A 1013 32.86 25.16 -15.05
CA TYR A 1013 34.25 25.17 -14.57
C TYR A 1013 35.24 25.71 -15.61
N HIS A 1014 35.06 25.33 -16.88
CA HIS A 1014 35.89 25.80 -18.01
C HIS A 1014 35.50 27.19 -18.55
N GLY A 1015 34.43 27.81 -18.03
CA GLY A 1015 33.95 29.12 -18.51
C GLY A 1015 33.12 29.06 -19.81
N ASN A 1016 32.67 27.88 -20.23
CA ASN A 1016 31.85 27.68 -21.44
C ASN A 1016 30.36 27.97 -21.15
N MET A 1017 30.02 29.25 -20.89
CA MET A 1017 28.69 29.63 -20.40
C MET A 1017 27.55 29.46 -21.43
N ASP A 1018 27.85 29.43 -22.73
CA ASP A 1018 26.84 29.15 -23.77
C ASP A 1018 26.40 27.69 -23.73
N GLN A 1019 27.37 26.77 -23.68
CA GLN A 1019 27.13 25.34 -23.51
C GLN A 1019 26.40 25.05 -22.18
N ALA A 1020 26.80 25.73 -21.09
CA ALA A 1020 26.13 25.60 -19.80
C ALA A 1020 24.66 26.03 -19.88
N ARG A 1021 24.32 27.10 -20.62
CA ARG A 1021 22.93 27.54 -20.81
C ARG A 1021 22.08 26.53 -21.58
N GLU A 1022 22.64 25.94 -22.63
CA GLU A 1022 21.96 24.88 -23.43
C GLU A 1022 21.72 23.60 -22.62
N LEU A 1023 22.72 23.16 -21.85
CA LEU A 1023 22.58 21.97 -21.01
C LEU A 1023 21.51 22.15 -19.93
N LEU A 1024 21.38 23.37 -19.38
CA LEU A 1024 20.38 23.68 -18.35
C LEU A 1024 18.95 23.53 -18.89
N SER A 1025 18.67 23.96 -20.12
CA SER A 1025 17.34 23.84 -20.72
C SER A 1025 16.96 22.37 -21.00
N SER A 1026 17.93 21.56 -21.42
CA SER A 1026 17.71 20.15 -21.72
C SER A 1026 17.45 19.26 -20.49
N ARG A 1027 17.93 19.66 -19.30
CA ARG A 1027 17.80 18.86 -18.06
C ARG A 1027 16.35 18.75 -17.58
N TYR A 1028 15.57 19.82 -17.68
CA TYR A 1028 14.20 19.86 -17.17
C TYR A 1028 13.20 19.05 -18.02
N ALA A 1029 13.66 18.41 -19.11
CA ALA A 1029 12.83 17.60 -20.00
C ALA A 1029 12.78 16.09 -19.66
N SER A 1030 13.54 15.61 -18.67
CA SER A 1030 13.63 14.16 -18.40
C SER A 1030 13.70 13.86 -16.90
N ASN A 1031 12.70 13.16 -16.37
CA ASN A 1031 12.84 12.22 -15.25
C ASN A 1031 11.63 11.27 -15.25
N GLU A 1032 11.85 10.03 -15.69
CA GLU A 1032 10.87 8.95 -15.64
C GLU A 1032 11.09 8.11 -14.37
N THR A 1033 10.46 8.50 -13.26
CA THR A 1033 10.32 7.63 -12.07
C THR A 1033 8.85 7.45 -11.76
N THR A 1034 8.47 6.38 -11.08
CA THR A 1034 7.09 6.29 -10.61
C THR A 1034 6.84 7.31 -9.48
N PRO A 1035 5.59 7.73 -9.26
CA PRO A 1035 5.26 8.67 -8.18
C PRO A 1035 5.68 8.25 -6.75
N TRP A 1036 5.90 6.96 -6.50
CA TRP A 1036 6.30 6.41 -5.19
C TRP A 1036 7.79 6.10 -5.08
N GLU A 1037 8.56 6.30 -6.16
CA GLU A 1037 10.00 6.11 -6.14
C GLU A 1037 10.72 7.42 -5.83
N THR A 1038 11.50 7.39 -4.76
CA THR A 1038 12.50 8.42 -4.45
C THR A 1038 13.75 8.18 -5.30
N GLY A 1039 13.68 8.55 -6.58
CA GLY A 1039 14.88 8.63 -7.42
C GLY A 1039 15.91 9.61 -6.83
N TYR A 1040 17.21 9.36 -7.05
CA TYR A 1040 18.25 10.30 -6.63
C TYR A 1040 18.00 11.67 -7.26
N ARG A 1041 17.88 12.70 -6.41
CA ARG A 1041 17.73 14.09 -6.84
C ARG A 1041 18.85 14.92 -6.25
N ASP A 1042 19.63 15.55 -7.12
CA ASP A 1042 20.58 16.58 -6.72
C ASP A 1042 19.81 17.83 -6.26
N THR A 1043 19.69 17.98 -4.94
CA THR A 1043 18.96 19.07 -4.28
C THR A 1043 19.73 20.40 -4.28
N ASN A 1044 21.03 20.38 -4.58
CA ASN A 1044 21.88 21.56 -4.63
C ASN A 1044 21.92 22.21 -6.02
N PHE A 1045 21.59 21.47 -7.08
CA PHE A 1045 21.77 21.93 -8.47
C PHE A 1045 21.15 23.29 -8.74
N ASP A 1046 19.86 23.50 -8.43
CA ASP A 1046 19.18 24.75 -8.81
C ASP A 1046 19.75 25.97 -8.05
N LEU A 1047 20.21 25.75 -6.80
CA LEU A 1047 20.88 26.76 -5.98
C LEU A 1047 22.25 27.12 -6.55
N ILE A 1048 23.05 26.10 -6.92
CA ILE A 1048 24.38 26.27 -7.52
C ILE A 1048 24.26 26.90 -8.90
N ALA A 1049 23.31 26.47 -9.72
CA ALA A 1049 23.05 27.06 -11.03
C ALA A 1049 22.82 28.57 -10.96
N ARG A 1050 22.13 29.06 -9.91
CA ARG A 1050 21.88 30.49 -9.72
C ARG A 1050 23.11 31.30 -9.34
N LEU A 1051 24.18 30.69 -8.80
CA LEU A 1051 25.47 31.37 -8.60
C LEU A 1051 26.13 31.81 -9.91
N PHE A 1052 25.82 31.11 -11.01
CA PHE A 1052 26.47 31.27 -12.31
C PHE A 1052 25.52 31.76 -13.41
N LYS A 1053 24.27 32.09 -13.05
CA LYS A 1053 23.34 32.84 -13.91
C LYS A 1053 23.58 34.33 -13.75
#